data_AF-A0A517WKZ5-F1
#
_entry.id   AF-A0A517WKZ5-F1
#
_cell.length_a   1.000
_cell.length_b   1.000
_cell.length_c   1.000
_cell.angle_alpha   90.00
_cell.angle_beta   90.00
_cell.angle_gamma   90.00
#
_symmetry.space_group_name_H-M   'P 1'
#
loop_
_entity.id
_entity.type
_entity.pdbx_description
1 polymer ?
#
loop_
_entity_poly.entity_id
_entity_poly.type
_entity_poly.pdbx_seq_one_letter_code
_entity_poly.pdbx_strand_id
1 'polypeptide(L)'
;MLTEYNSADSTFSDHVSEGFRNNLSNTKIKASVFDDWRIVPKEYATRNKWTLRFRKIKPKQSPAAQFRIVQTRKLETVNHEYECEKFISLYHISQTSPVKRTQLNVAQHLYYRCFVEPADRTKLIRWTQGAWEYDGEEKYWDAEADNWGWRHFKEGMGLQHSIDHIRGKDIFGIFGSKSSYCLIIDLDYHGKDLDLFQKRLRALLELFHSKYRCHFQVSENNAGGVHLILFFGKNSSLKSRRRWLWKQLAGADRKDPELNFTGGDLYDPQFNVEVYPDKQRGVRLPLARGRTMLLNKPLDLITNRGKEVQDVVEYIRWLGDPDRQYMPKEDVYRYVVERLDVVRTAEIKEPKQQKTVVQKVTKSQKQEKRSLKGKTRGAIIGFWKNGNSKYFVHLNAAINTTLQALHAEGLTEEDAVDFVMGYVEELSDKTVSSRLDNIPEVRRVAERTARKIWNSPISVKWQKSLERWNDVGFRVSDKTTWTVTSKKYEDVVVDCPELVFTEDEKDQLITEMTPLLVGAKQAQKQEKQEEVIRAVAYFLRYVRCCSREIPVENIPKILSDYQINIKNHSKQTAFFRLLIEWCWIYVRTEYCHPLKHGKMAGAKRARAYGIGKPFVDRLNAEPVEQSIKNTNQTTQYNMDLYMSPTFWGRPEITGIFSFEDQLEEDFADYDQTNIHRKSGE
;
A
#
# COMPACT_ATOMS: atom_id res chain seq x y z
N MET A 1 -17.53 71.99 -55.28
CA MET A 1 -17.39 70.53 -55.22
C MET A 1 -16.87 70.18 -53.84
N LEU A 2 -17.77 70.33 -52.87
CA LEU A 2 -18.44 69.28 -52.08
C LEU A 2 -17.71 69.14 -50.72
N THR A 3 -17.79 70.17 -49.86
CA THR A 3 -18.84 70.43 -48.83
C THR A 3 -18.70 69.50 -47.63
N GLU A 4 -18.75 69.90 -46.36
CA GLU A 4 -18.90 71.19 -45.69
C GLU A 4 -18.52 70.90 -44.22
N TYR A 5 -17.66 71.72 -43.63
CA TYR A 5 -17.37 71.73 -42.20
C TYR A 5 -18.27 72.81 -41.59
N ASN A 6 -19.26 72.41 -40.78
CA ASN A 6 -20.08 73.35 -40.04
C ASN A 6 -19.64 73.41 -38.57
N SER A 7 -19.21 74.61 -38.19
CA SER A 7 -19.19 75.12 -36.83
C SER A 7 -20.36 76.09 -36.70
N ALA A 8 -21.18 75.97 -35.65
CA ALA A 8 -21.89 77.12 -35.07
C ALA A 8 -22.41 76.81 -33.66
N ASP A 9 -22.31 77.85 -32.86
CA ASP A 9 -22.60 78.02 -31.44
C ASP A 9 -24.06 77.88 -30.98
N SER A 10 -24.18 77.80 -29.64
CA SER A 10 -25.26 78.25 -28.76
C SER A 10 -26.53 77.37 -28.71
N THR A 11 -27.06 77.00 -27.54
CA THR A 11 -27.55 77.90 -26.48
C THR A 11 -27.73 77.15 -25.17
N PHE A 12 -27.54 77.89 -24.08
CA PHE A 12 -27.95 77.58 -22.71
C PHE A 12 -29.42 77.15 -22.62
N SER A 13 -29.70 76.07 -21.90
CA SER A 13 -30.93 75.94 -21.10
C SER A 13 -30.69 74.94 -19.98
N ASP A 14 -30.79 75.45 -18.76
CA ASP A 14 -30.80 74.70 -17.52
C ASP A 14 -31.89 73.63 -17.51
N HIS A 15 -31.51 72.38 -17.27
CA HIS A 15 -32.35 71.45 -16.51
C HIS A 15 -31.49 70.44 -15.76
N VAL A 16 -31.36 70.72 -14.46
CA VAL A 16 -31.52 69.81 -13.34
C VAL A 16 -30.87 68.42 -13.48
N SER A 17 -29.82 68.27 -12.69
CA SER A 17 -29.21 67.04 -12.20
C SER A 17 -30.21 65.94 -11.81
N GLU A 18 -30.48 65.00 -12.71
CA GLU A 18 -30.99 63.67 -12.39
C GLU A 18 -30.27 62.62 -13.26
N GLY A 19 -29.11 62.16 -12.78
CA GLY A 19 -28.33 61.17 -13.53
C GLY A 19 -27.17 60.54 -12.76
N PHE A 20 -27.16 60.61 -11.43
CA PHE A 20 -26.11 59.98 -10.60
C PHE A 20 -26.69 59.36 -9.33
N ARG A 21 -27.72 58.55 -9.46
CA ARG A 21 -28.13 57.58 -8.44
C ARG A 21 -28.66 56.32 -9.13
N ASN A 22 -27.77 55.33 -9.33
CA ASN A 22 -28.08 53.89 -9.27
C ASN A 22 -26.85 53.00 -9.58
N ASN A 23 -25.69 53.33 -9.02
CA ASN A 23 -24.59 52.37 -8.87
C ASN A 23 -24.26 52.16 -7.38
N LEU A 24 -25.31 52.03 -6.56
CA LEU A 24 -25.19 51.50 -5.22
C LEU A 24 -24.87 50.00 -5.32
N SER A 25 -23.57 49.72 -5.22
CA SER A 25 -23.01 48.60 -4.48
C SER A 25 -23.77 47.27 -4.64
N ASN A 26 -23.43 46.54 -5.69
CA ASN A 26 -23.47 45.08 -5.64
C ASN A 26 -22.33 44.62 -4.71
N THR A 27 -22.48 44.91 -3.40
CA THR A 27 -21.63 44.38 -2.34
C THR A 27 -21.82 42.88 -2.42
N LYS A 28 -20.91 42.18 -3.12
CA LYS A 28 -20.88 40.71 -3.14
C LYS A 28 -20.90 40.29 -1.68
N ILE A 29 -22.06 39.81 -1.21
CA ILE A 29 -22.21 39.30 0.15
C ILE A 29 -21.09 38.28 0.30
N LYS A 30 -20.10 38.59 1.16
CA LYS A 30 -18.97 37.70 1.41
C LYS A 30 -19.58 36.40 1.93
N ALA A 31 -19.43 35.33 1.16
CA ALA A 31 -19.91 34.01 1.56
C ALA A 31 -19.31 33.68 2.93
N SER A 32 -20.15 33.28 3.89
CA SER A 32 -19.69 32.90 5.23
C SER A 32 -18.65 31.79 5.13
N VAL A 33 -17.59 31.88 5.93
CA VAL A 33 -16.52 30.87 5.99
C VAL A 33 -16.60 30.17 7.34
N PHE A 34 -16.64 28.84 7.32
CA PHE A 34 -16.63 28.00 8.52
C PHE A 34 -15.32 27.23 8.63
N ASP A 35 -14.78 27.12 9.83
CA ASP A 35 -13.49 26.45 10.09
C ASP A 35 -13.64 25.09 10.80
N ASP A 36 -14.84 24.76 11.28
CA ASP A 36 -15.15 23.49 11.93
C ASP A 36 -16.49 22.93 11.43
N TRP A 37 -16.53 21.64 11.09
CA TRP A 37 -17.77 20.98 10.64
C TRP A 37 -18.87 21.01 11.71
N ARG A 38 -18.52 21.12 12.99
CA ARG A 38 -19.46 21.18 14.12
C ARG A 38 -20.27 22.47 14.14
N ILE A 39 -19.74 23.55 13.58
CA ILE A 39 -20.41 24.87 13.53
C ILE A 39 -21.13 25.12 12.21
N VAL A 40 -20.97 24.24 11.21
CA VAL A 40 -21.69 24.33 9.94
C VAL A 40 -23.18 24.04 10.19
N PRO A 41 -24.11 24.99 9.97
CA PRO A 41 -25.52 24.74 10.21
C PRO A 41 -26.07 23.63 9.31
N LYS A 42 -27.09 22.90 9.77
CA LYS A 42 -27.61 21.71 9.08
C LYS A 42 -28.17 22.02 7.68
N GLU A 43 -28.58 23.27 7.48
CA GLU A 43 -29.10 23.86 6.24
C GLU A 43 -28.01 24.09 5.20
N TYR A 44 -26.73 23.96 5.57
CA TYR A 44 -25.59 24.04 4.66
C TYR A 44 -24.96 22.66 4.48
N ALA A 45 -24.68 22.29 3.24
CA ALA A 45 -23.96 21.06 2.95
C ALA A 45 -23.22 21.13 1.61
N THR A 46 -22.25 20.24 1.44
CA THR A 46 -21.58 20.07 0.14
C THR A 46 -22.55 19.47 -0.88
N ARG A 47 -22.23 19.61 -2.17
CA ARG A 47 -23.00 18.96 -3.25
C ARG A 47 -23.23 17.47 -3.00
N ASN A 48 -22.18 16.75 -2.62
CA ASN A 48 -22.27 15.31 -2.38
C ASN A 48 -23.17 14.98 -1.17
N LYS A 49 -23.11 15.78 -0.10
CA LYS A 49 -23.95 15.57 1.08
C LYS A 49 -25.42 15.89 0.79
N TRP A 50 -25.71 16.87 -0.09
CA TRP A 50 -27.07 17.10 -0.58
C TRP A 50 -27.58 15.96 -1.45
N THR A 51 -26.75 15.42 -2.34
CA THR A 51 -27.12 14.22 -3.11
C THR A 51 -27.52 13.09 -2.17
N LEU A 52 -26.75 12.86 -1.10
CA LEU A 52 -27.06 11.85 -0.07
C LEU A 52 -28.36 12.09 0.71
N ARG A 53 -28.89 13.32 0.66
CA ARG A 53 -30.18 13.73 1.23
C ARG A 53 -31.29 13.76 0.17
N PHE A 54 -31.08 13.14 -1.01
CA PHE A 54 -31.98 13.20 -2.15
C PHE A 54 -32.30 14.63 -2.60
N ARG A 55 -31.28 15.50 -2.64
CA ARG A 55 -31.40 16.87 -3.15
C ARG A 55 -30.32 17.16 -4.17
N LYS A 56 -30.66 17.89 -5.22
CA LYS A 56 -29.71 18.38 -6.23
C LYS A 56 -29.61 19.90 -6.13
N ILE A 57 -28.41 20.44 -6.32
CA ILE A 57 -28.23 21.89 -6.39
C ILE A 57 -28.89 22.39 -7.67
N LYS A 58 -29.68 23.47 -7.58
CA LYS A 58 -30.30 24.10 -8.74
C LYS A 58 -29.21 24.60 -9.70
N PRO A 59 -29.43 24.60 -11.03
CA PRO A 59 -28.45 25.09 -11.98
C PRO A 59 -27.97 26.51 -11.65
N LYS A 60 -26.69 26.81 -11.95
CA LYS A 60 -26.07 28.14 -11.84
C LYS A 60 -26.09 28.77 -10.43
N GLN A 61 -26.24 27.97 -9.37
CA GLN A 61 -26.13 28.47 -8.00
C GLN A 61 -24.66 28.61 -7.57
N SER A 62 -24.29 29.78 -7.06
CA SER A 62 -23.02 30.01 -6.37
C SER A 62 -23.07 29.42 -4.96
N PRO A 63 -21.94 29.00 -4.36
CA PRO A 63 -21.91 28.57 -2.97
C PRO A 63 -22.43 29.66 -2.03
N ALA A 64 -23.32 29.29 -1.09
CA ALA A 64 -23.81 30.23 -0.08
C ALA A 64 -22.80 30.42 1.07
N ALA A 65 -21.92 29.44 1.27
CA ALA A 65 -20.86 29.48 2.26
C ALA A 65 -19.65 28.63 1.79
N GLN A 66 -18.55 28.72 2.52
CA GLN A 66 -17.35 27.93 2.32
C GLN A 66 -16.91 27.28 3.63
N PHE A 67 -16.32 26.11 3.54
CA PHE A 67 -15.65 25.44 4.65
C PHE A 67 -14.14 25.47 4.42
N ARG A 68 -13.38 26.06 5.34
CA ARG A 68 -11.94 26.21 5.26
C ARG A 68 -11.25 24.97 5.82
N ILE A 69 -10.26 24.48 5.09
CA ILE A 69 -9.35 23.41 5.50
C ILE A 69 -7.94 23.99 5.46
N VAL A 70 -7.27 24.02 6.61
CA VAL A 70 -5.84 24.32 6.67
C VAL A 70 -5.09 23.00 6.49
N GLN A 71 -4.24 22.93 5.46
CA GLN A 71 -3.39 21.78 5.18
C GLN A 71 -1.93 22.18 5.30
N THR A 72 -1.21 21.59 6.25
CA THR A 72 0.25 21.70 6.29
C THR A 72 0.84 20.87 5.15
N ARG A 73 1.60 21.52 4.26
CA ARG A 73 2.30 20.89 3.15
C ARG A 73 3.79 21.06 3.32
N LYS A 74 4.55 20.02 2.99
CA LYS A 74 6.00 20.06 3.00
C LYS A 74 6.52 20.29 1.58
N LEU A 75 7.35 21.30 1.40
CA LEU A 75 8.10 21.52 0.15
C LEU A 75 9.18 20.45 0.04
N GLU A 76 9.11 19.65 -1.02
CA GLU A 76 10.05 18.54 -1.27
C GLU A 76 11.50 19.02 -1.39
N THR A 77 11.71 20.27 -1.81
CA THR A 77 13.04 20.84 -2.07
C THR A 77 13.73 21.43 -0.84
N VAL A 78 12.99 21.88 0.17
CA VAL A 78 13.55 22.70 1.27
C VAL A 78 13.25 22.17 2.67
N ASN A 79 12.60 21.00 2.79
CA ASN A 79 12.12 20.47 4.07
C ASN A 79 11.27 21.48 4.89
N HIS A 80 10.76 22.53 4.25
CA HIS A 80 9.96 23.58 4.87
C HIS A 80 8.48 23.20 4.82
N GLU A 81 7.80 23.34 5.95
CA GLU A 81 6.36 23.16 6.05
C GLU A 81 5.65 24.51 5.94
N TYR A 82 4.64 24.60 5.08
CA TYR A 82 3.80 25.78 4.95
C TYR A 82 2.33 25.39 5.05
N GLU A 83 1.52 26.28 5.60
CA GLU A 83 0.08 26.12 5.66
C GLU A 83 -0.56 26.57 4.34
N CYS A 84 -1.38 25.69 3.76
CA CYS A 84 -2.17 25.97 2.57
C CYS A 84 -3.64 25.91 2.94
N GLU A 85 -4.38 26.98 2.68
CA GLU A 85 -5.83 26.99 2.84
C GLU A 85 -6.51 26.40 1.59
N LYS A 86 -7.46 25.49 1.84
CA LYS A 86 -8.35 24.94 0.83
C LYS A 86 -9.79 25.18 1.25
N PHE A 87 -10.61 25.69 0.35
CA PHE A 87 -12.03 25.93 0.61
C PHE A 87 -12.90 24.87 -0.05
N ILE A 88 -13.90 24.38 0.69
CA ILE A 88 -14.95 23.49 0.21
C ILE A 88 -16.25 24.28 0.09
N SER A 89 -16.86 24.27 -1.09
CA SER A 89 -18.15 24.92 -1.32
C SER A 89 -19.30 24.28 -0.55
N LEU A 90 -20.05 25.10 0.17
CA LEU A 90 -21.29 24.74 0.85
C LEU A 90 -22.48 25.45 0.18
N TYR A 91 -23.58 24.72 0.08
CA TYR A 91 -24.82 25.19 -0.50
C TYR A 91 -25.92 25.14 0.55
N HIS A 92 -26.73 26.19 0.59
CA HIS A 92 -27.89 26.26 1.47
C HIS A 92 -29.04 25.42 0.92
N ILE A 93 -29.92 24.89 1.78
CA ILE A 93 -31.06 24.05 1.37
C ILE A 93 -31.98 24.73 0.34
N SER A 94 -32.16 26.06 0.44
CA SER A 94 -32.97 26.85 -0.52
C SER A 94 -32.40 26.84 -1.96
N GLN A 95 -31.09 26.59 -2.10
CA GLN A 95 -30.40 26.48 -3.39
C GLN A 95 -30.54 25.10 -4.03
N THR A 96 -31.27 24.18 -3.39
CA THR A 96 -31.44 22.81 -3.84
C THR A 96 -32.89 22.50 -4.18
N SER A 97 -33.11 21.46 -4.98
CA SER A 97 -34.42 20.87 -5.24
C SER A 97 -34.42 19.39 -4.87
N PRO A 98 -35.57 18.86 -4.38
CA PRO A 98 -35.69 17.44 -4.09
C PRO A 98 -35.51 16.59 -5.35
N VAL A 99 -34.98 15.39 -5.15
CA VAL A 99 -34.81 14.34 -6.16
C VAL A 99 -35.77 13.20 -5.82
N LYS A 100 -36.45 12.65 -6.84
CA LYS A 100 -37.37 11.53 -6.65
C LYS A 100 -36.65 10.33 -6.02
N ARG A 101 -37.18 9.85 -4.89
CA ARG A 101 -36.73 8.63 -4.20
C ARG A 101 -37.29 7.40 -4.95
N THR A 102 -36.64 6.98 -6.01
CA THR A 102 -36.94 5.68 -6.66
C THR A 102 -36.27 4.56 -5.87
N GLN A 103 -36.84 3.34 -5.90
CA GLN A 103 -36.24 2.17 -5.23
C GLN A 103 -34.77 1.98 -5.58
N LEU A 104 -34.41 2.12 -6.86
CA LEU A 104 -33.03 2.02 -7.33
C LEU A 104 -32.11 3.08 -6.70
N ASN A 105 -32.54 4.35 -6.67
CA ASN A 105 -31.73 5.41 -6.09
C ASN A 105 -31.57 5.23 -4.58
N VAL A 106 -32.64 4.79 -3.89
CA VAL A 106 -32.60 4.47 -2.46
C VAL A 106 -31.62 3.34 -2.18
N ALA A 107 -31.70 2.23 -2.92
CA ALA A 107 -30.78 1.12 -2.79
C ALA A 107 -29.32 1.52 -3.05
N GLN A 108 -29.05 2.34 -4.07
CA GLN A 108 -27.69 2.87 -4.33
C GLN A 108 -27.14 3.72 -3.18
N HIS A 109 -27.99 4.52 -2.54
CA HIS A 109 -27.61 5.34 -1.39
C HIS A 109 -27.33 4.48 -0.15
N LEU A 110 -28.20 3.52 0.14
CA LEU A 110 -28.03 2.58 1.24
C LEU A 110 -26.77 1.74 1.05
N TYR A 111 -26.53 1.24 -0.15
CA TYR A 111 -25.29 0.55 -0.50
C TYR A 111 -24.06 1.41 -0.18
N TYR A 112 -24.06 2.69 -0.60
CA TYR A 112 -22.97 3.61 -0.28
C TYR A 112 -22.79 3.80 1.23
N ARG A 113 -23.87 4.02 1.98
CA ARG A 113 -23.83 4.18 3.45
C ARG A 113 -23.28 2.93 4.15
N CYS A 114 -23.64 1.75 3.69
CA CYS A 114 -23.23 0.48 4.28
C CYS A 114 -21.76 0.14 4.01
N PHE A 115 -21.30 0.30 2.77
CA PHE A 115 -19.99 -0.24 2.35
C PHE A 115 -18.91 0.83 2.14
N VAL A 116 -19.29 2.05 1.75
CA VAL A 116 -18.33 3.07 1.29
C VAL A 116 -18.19 4.23 2.26
N GLU A 117 -19.29 4.76 2.82
CA GLU A 117 -19.25 5.85 3.80
C GLU A 117 -18.36 5.56 5.02
N PRO A 118 -18.41 4.36 5.66
CA PRO A 118 -17.56 4.04 6.81
C PRO A 118 -16.11 3.70 6.43
N ALA A 119 -15.81 3.45 5.15
CA ALA A 119 -14.48 3.08 4.67
C ALA A 119 -13.51 4.28 4.69
N ASP A 120 -12.21 4.03 4.48
CA ASP A 120 -11.28 5.12 4.22
C ASP A 120 -11.51 5.66 2.80
N ARG A 121 -12.15 6.83 2.74
CA ARG A 121 -12.51 7.51 1.49
C ARG A 121 -11.45 8.48 1.01
N THR A 122 -10.31 8.60 1.69
CA THR A 122 -9.22 9.49 1.27
C THR A 122 -8.40 8.94 0.11
N LYS A 123 -8.55 7.64 -0.16
CA LYS A 123 -7.89 6.92 -1.24
C LYS A 123 -8.93 6.15 -2.03
N LEU A 124 -8.65 5.97 -3.32
CA LEU A 124 -9.48 5.23 -4.25
C LEU A 124 -8.65 4.06 -4.79
N ILE A 125 -9.27 2.88 -4.88
CA ILE A 125 -8.68 1.72 -5.56
C ILE A 125 -9.64 1.24 -6.64
N ARG A 126 -9.12 1.05 -7.86
CA ARG A 126 -9.90 0.65 -9.03
C ARG A 126 -9.18 -0.41 -9.83
N TRP A 127 -9.91 -1.43 -10.26
CA TRP A 127 -9.43 -2.43 -11.22
C TRP A 127 -9.28 -1.77 -12.58
N THR A 128 -8.05 -1.67 -13.06
CA THR A 128 -7.71 -0.88 -14.26
C THR A 128 -6.75 -1.70 -15.13
N GLN A 129 -6.79 -1.49 -16.45
CA GLN A 129 -5.80 -2.03 -17.37
C GLN A 129 -4.41 -1.44 -17.06
N GLY A 130 -3.41 -2.31 -17.13
CA GLY A 130 -2.03 -2.05 -16.75
C GLY A 130 -1.54 -3.00 -15.65
N ALA A 131 -0.27 -2.87 -15.32
CA ALA A 131 0.38 -3.63 -14.28
C ALA A 131 1.26 -2.70 -13.41
N TRP A 132 1.45 -3.10 -12.16
CA TRP A 132 2.52 -2.52 -11.37
C TRP A 132 3.84 -3.13 -11.83
N GLU A 133 4.65 -2.31 -12.48
CA GLU A 133 6.00 -2.65 -12.88
C GLU A 133 6.99 -2.05 -11.88
N TYR A 134 8.22 -2.54 -11.94
CA TYR A 134 9.30 -2.09 -11.07
C TYR A 134 10.45 -1.58 -11.93
N ASP A 135 10.77 -0.29 -11.77
CA ASP A 135 12.03 0.27 -12.23
C ASP A 135 12.98 0.39 -11.03
N GLY A 136 13.72 -0.70 -10.78
CA GLY A 136 14.54 -0.86 -9.58
C GLY A 136 13.70 -1.08 -8.31
N GLU A 137 13.64 -0.08 -7.43
CA GLU A 137 12.80 -0.07 -6.21
C GLU A 137 11.54 0.77 -6.37
N GLU A 138 11.45 1.54 -7.46
CA GLU A 138 10.33 2.42 -7.71
C GLU A 138 9.23 1.63 -8.39
N LYS A 139 8.16 1.39 -7.64
CA LYS A 139 6.96 0.73 -8.14
C LYS A 139 6.14 1.77 -8.91
N TYR A 140 6.02 1.59 -10.21
CA TYR A 140 5.24 2.48 -11.07
C TYR A 140 4.13 1.69 -11.79
N TRP A 141 3.08 2.38 -12.21
CA TRP A 141 1.99 1.77 -12.95
C TRP A 141 2.26 1.90 -14.44
N ASP A 142 2.54 0.79 -15.11
CA ASP A 142 2.57 0.72 -16.57
C ASP A 142 1.14 0.57 -17.08
N ALA A 143 0.62 1.62 -17.71
CA ALA A 143 -0.73 1.64 -18.27
C ALA A 143 -0.84 0.91 -19.62
N GLU A 144 0.29 0.64 -20.29
CA GLU A 144 0.33 -0.02 -21.60
C GLU A 144 0.45 -1.54 -21.47
N ALA A 145 0.84 -2.04 -20.30
CA ALA A 145 0.88 -3.47 -20.04
C ALA A 145 -0.50 -4.12 -20.27
N ASP A 146 -0.52 -5.17 -21.10
CA ASP A 146 -1.73 -5.95 -21.39
C ASP A 146 -2.07 -6.90 -20.24
N ASN A 147 -2.36 -6.29 -19.10
CA ASN A 147 -2.77 -6.96 -17.88
C ASN A 147 -3.84 -6.11 -17.18
N TRP A 148 -4.49 -6.68 -16.17
CA TRP A 148 -5.45 -5.96 -15.35
C TRP A 148 -5.09 -6.12 -13.88
N GLY A 149 -5.15 -5.01 -13.15
CA GLY A 149 -4.75 -5.01 -11.75
C GLY A 149 -5.42 -3.92 -10.93
N TRP A 150 -5.24 -4.01 -9.62
CA TRP A 150 -5.67 -2.96 -8.70
C TRP A 150 -4.70 -1.79 -8.70
N ARG A 151 -5.17 -0.60 -9.08
CA ARG A 151 -4.43 0.65 -9.01
C ARG A 151 -4.96 1.56 -7.91
N HIS A 152 -4.05 2.20 -7.18
CA HIS A 152 -4.35 3.22 -6.19
C HIS A 152 -4.35 4.61 -6.80
N PHE A 153 -5.30 5.45 -6.39
CA PHE A 153 -5.44 6.84 -6.79
C PHE A 153 -5.47 7.72 -5.53
N LYS A 154 -4.87 8.92 -5.61
CA LYS A 154 -4.90 9.93 -4.55
C LYS A 154 -6.24 10.68 -4.48
N GLU A 155 -7.26 10.15 -5.14
CA GLU A 155 -8.60 10.71 -5.24
C GLU A 155 -9.52 10.12 -4.17
N GLY A 156 -10.55 10.87 -3.79
CA GLY A 156 -11.49 10.41 -2.77
C GLY A 156 -12.58 9.47 -3.32
N MET A 157 -12.94 8.45 -2.55
CA MET A 157 -14.06 7.55 -2.88
C MET A 157 -15.41 8.21 -2.54
N GLY A 158 -16.27 8.41 -3.56
CA GLY A 158 -17.56 9.09 -3.44
C GLY A 158 -18.74 8.24 -3.94
N LEU A 159 -19.96 8.78 -3.78
CA LEU A 159 -21.20 8.10 -4.17
C LEU A 159 -21.24 7.74 -5.67
N GLN A 160 -20.72 8.59 -6.55
CA GLN A 160 -20.72 8.28 -7.99
C GLN A 160 -19.85 7.06 -8.30
N HIS A 161 -18.71 6.88 -7.62
CA HIS A 161 -17.87 5.70 -7.79
C HIS A 161 -18.58 4.41 -7.34
N SER A 162 -19.34 4.46 -6.24
CA SER A 162 -20.14 3.28 -5.81
C SER A 162 -21.28 2.98 -6.78
N ILE A 163 -21.92 4.00 -7.36
CA ILE A 163 -22.93 3.82 -8.40
C ILE A 163 -22.32 3.23 -9.67
N ASP A 164 -21.17 3.73 -10.10
CA ASP A 164 -20.44 3.22 -11.28
C ASP A 164 -19.98 1.77 -11.05
N HIS A 165 -19.64 1.42 -9.79
CA HIS A 165 -19.38 0.04 -9.38
C HIS A 165 -20.58 -0.88 -9.58
N ILE A 166 -21.72 -0.52 -8.97
CA ILE A 166 -22.97 -1.29 -9.04
C ILE A 166 -23.44 -1.46 -10.49
N ARG A 167 -23.27 -0.42 -11.31
CA ARG A 167 -23.63 -0.45 -12.74
C ARG A 167 -22.66 -1.26 -13.59
N GLY A 168 -21.65 -1.89 -12.99
CA GLY A 168 -20.63 -2.64 -13.71
C GLY A 168 -19.86 -1.78 -14.73
N LYS A 169 -19.83 -0.46 -14.57
CA LYS A 169 -19.07 0.43 -15.46
C LYS A 169 -17.58 0.32 -15.15
N ASP A 170 -17.25 0.39 -13.86
CA ASP A 170 -15.91 0.30 -13.31
C ASP A 170 -15.94 -0.67 -12.11
N ILE A 171 -14.80 -1.28 -11.74
CA ILE A 171 -14.71 -2.13 -10.56
C ILE A 171 -13.88 -1.38 -9.51
N PHE A 172 -14.52 -1.03 -8.39
CA PHE A 172 -13.90 -0.30 -7.30
C PHE A 172 -13.70 -1.20 -6.08
N GLY A 173 -12.80 -0.76 -5.22
CA GLY A 173 -12.62 -1.33 -3.89
C GLY A 173 -12.57 -0.27 -2.80
N ILE A 174 -12.45 -0.73 -1.55
CA ILE A 174 -12.42 0.09 -0.35
C ILE A 174 -11.27 -0.31 0.56
N PHE A 175 -10.83 0.65 1.38
CA PHE A 175 -9.88 0.44 2.47
C PHE A 175 -10.58 0.54 3.84
N GLY A 176 -10.01 -0.10 4.84
CA GLY A 176 -10.50 -0.07 6.21
C GLY A 176 -10.29 1.30 6.87
N SER A 177 -11.28 1.74 7.64
CA SER A 177 -11.20 2.94 8.48
C SER A 177 -11.20 2.54 9.97
N LYS A 178 -11.75 3.40 10.84
CA LYS A 178 -11.94 3.14 12.27
C LYS A 178 -13.10 2.17 12.52
N SER A 179 -14.13 2.18 11.68
CA SER A 179 -15.34 1.36 11.82
C SER A 179 -15.77 0.79 10.47
N SER A 180 -16.72 -0.15 10.48
CA SER A 180 -17.32 -0.77 9.30
C SER A 180 -18.73 -1.27 9.63
N TYR A 181 -19.55 -1.59 8.64
CA TYR A 181 -20.77 -2.41 8.79
C TYR A 181 -20.52 -3.90 8.51
N CYS A 182 -19.43 -4.23 7.82
CA CYS A 182 -19.12 -5.61 7.43
C CYS A 182 -17.67 -6.01 7.73
N LEU A 183 -17.44 -7.33 7.69
CA LEU A 183 -16.13 -7.92 7.42
C LEU A 183 -16.26 -8.78 6.15
N ILE A 184 -15.18 -8.87 5.39
CA ILE A 184 -15.08 -9.75 4.22
C ILE A 184 -13.89 -10.68 4.47
N ILE A 185 -14.12 -11.98 4.39
CA ILE A 185 -13.09 -13.00 4.43
C ILE A 185 -12.84 -13.41 2.99
N ASP A 186 -11.63 -13.21 2.51
CA ASP A 186 -11.20 -13.67 1.20
C ASP A 186 -10.53 -15.04 1.36
N LEU A 187 -11.19 -16.08 0.87
CA LEU A 187 -10.66 -17.43 0.84
C LEU A 187 -10.20 -17.74 -0.58
N ASP A 188 -8.89 -17.70 -0.79
CA ASP A 188 -8.26 -17.92 -2.08
C ASP A 188 -7.85 -19.39 -2.29
N TYR A 189 -8.25 -19.95 -3.42
CA TYR A 189 -7.71 -21.19 -3.97
C TYR A 189 -6.43 -20.92 -4.76
N HIS A 190 -6.48 -20.09 -5.81
CA HIS A 190 -5.33 -19.71 -6.66
C HIS A 190 -4.36 -20.86 -7.04
N GLY A 191 -4.87 -22.07 -7.29
CA GLY A 191 -4.06 -23.25 -7.67
C GLY A 191 -3.28 -23.89 -6.52
N LYS A 192 -3.72 -23.66 -5.28
CA LYS A 192 -3.16 -24.25 -4.06
C LYS A 192 -3.76 -25.63 -3.78
N ASP A 193 -3.48 -26.18 -2.60
CA ASP A 193 -4.08 -27.42 -2.11
C ASP A 193 -5.61 -27.31 -2.07
N LEU A 194 -6.26 -28.07 -2.95
CA LEU A 194 -7.71 -28.10 -3.10
C LEU A 194 -8.40 -28.71 -1.87
N ASP A 195 -7.81 -29.72 -1.25
CA ASP A 195 -8.39 -30.38 -0.09
C ASP A 195 -8.37 -29.43 1.11
N LEU A 196 -7.26 -28.70 1.30
CA LEU A 196 -7.18 -27.66 2.32
C LEU A 196 -8.18 -26.52 2.07
N PHE A 197 -8.31 -26.05 0.83
CA PHE A 197 -9.31 -25.04 0.47
C PHE A 197 -10.73 -25.52 0.81
N GLN A 198 -11.08 -26.76 0.43
CA GLN A 198 -12.39 -27.35 0.68
C GLN A 198 -12.65 -27.51 2.19
N LYS A 199 -11.68 -28.02 2.96
CA LYS A 199 -11.77 -28.13 4.43
C LYS A 199 -12.05 -26.76 5.07
N ARG A 200 -11.31 -25.73 4.65
CA ARG A 200 -11.50 -24.36 5.14
C ARG A 200 -12.84 -23.77 4.77
N LEU A 201 -13.30 -23.98 3.53
CA LEU A 201 -14.62 -23.54 3.10
C LEU A 201 -15.71 -24.17 3.95
N ARG A 202 -15.65 -25.49 4.20
CA ARG A 202 -16.59 -26.18 5.11
C ARG A 202 -16.54 -25.59 6.51
N ALA A 203 -15.35 -25.41 7.08
CA ALA A 203 -15.21 -24.82 8.41
C ALA A 203 -15.81 -23.40 8.50
N LEU A 204 -15.59 -22.55 7.50
CA LEU A 204 -16.17 -21.21 7.45
C LEU A 204 -17.70 -21.25 7.30
N LEU A 205 -18.24 -22.18 6.51
CA LEU A 205 -19.68 -22.40 6.39
C LEU A 205 -20.29 -22.81 7.73
N GLU A 206 -19.69 -23.76 8.46
CA GLU A 206 -20.17 -24.17 9.79
C GLU A 206 -20.11 -23.04 10.83
N LEU A 207 -19.09 -22.19 10.75
CA LEU A 207 -18.95 -21.06 11.67
C LEU A 207 -19.99 -19.97 11.42
N PHE A 208 -20.21 -19.59 10.15
CA PHE A 208 -20.85 -18.32 9.81
C PHE A 208 -22.13 -18.41 8.99
N HIS A 209 -22.42 -19.53 8.32
CA HIS A 209 -23.64 -19.65 7.50
C HIS A 209 -24.90 -19.33 8.32
N SER A 210 -25.82 -18.56 7.73
CA SER A 210 -27.04 -18.05 8.36
C SER A 210 -26.84 -17.20 9.63
N LYS A 211 -25.61 -16.84 9.99
CA LYS A 211 -25.28 -15.97 11.13
C LYS A 211 -24.72 -14.65 10.62
N TYR A 212 -24.93 -13.56 11.37
CA TYR A 212 -24.35 -12.24 11.06
C TYR A 212 -24.60 -11.80 9.61
N ARG A 213 -25.74 -12.20 9.04
CA ARG A 213 -26.10 -11.98 7.63
C ARG A 213 -24.99 -12.41 6.67
N CYS A 214 -24.32 -13.53 6.97
CA CYS A 214 -23.27 -14.10 6.14
C CYS A 214 -23.82 -14.49 4.78
N HIS A 215 -23.16 -14.03 3.73
CA HIS A 215 -23.47 -14.34 2.34
C HIS A 215 -22.19 -14.32 1.51
N PHE A 216 -22.24 -14.79 0.26
CA PHE A 216 -21.05 -15.14 -0.49
C PHE A 216 -20.99 -14.38 -1.82
N GLN A 217 -19.79 -14.14 -2.30
CA GLN A 217 -19.55 -13.62 -3.64
C GLN A 217 -18.50 -14.47 -4.35
N VAL A 218 -18.85 -15.01 -5.50
CA VAL A 218 -18.03 -15.95 -6.28
C VAL A 218 -17.85 -15.40 -7.69
N SER A 219 -16.71 -15.64 -8.33
CA SER A 219 -16.56 -15.35 -9.77
C SER A 219 -17.53 -16.20 -10.58
N GLU A 220 -18.14 -15.64 -11.63
CA GLU A 220 -19.03 -16.40 -12.51
C GLU A 220 -18.29 -17.54 -13.22
N ASN A 221 -17.06 -17.24 -13.65
CA ASN A 221 -16.17 -18.14 -14.38
C ASN A 221 -14.79 -18.17 -13.70
N ASN A 222 -14.14 -19.34 -13.75
CA ASN A 222 -12.76 -19.57 -13.29
C ASN A 222 -12.49 -18.94 -11.91
N ALA A 223 -13.31 -19.30 -10.92
CA ALA A 223 -13.20 -18.74 -9.58
C ALA A 223 -11.84 -19.11 -8.97
N GLY A 224 -11.08 -18.07 -8.64
CA GLY A 224 -9.83 -18.21 -7.89
C GLY A 224 -10.04 -18.41 -6.39
N GLY A 225 -11.28 -18.31 -5.90
CA GLY A 225 -11.65 -18.30 -4.48
C GLY A 225 -13.08 -17.82 -4.27
N VAL A 226 -13.43 -17.53 -3.01
CA VAL A 226 -14.74 -17.02 -2.60
C VAL A 226 -14.58 -15.93 -1.52
N HIS A 227 -15.38 -14.87 -1.66
CA HIS A 227 -15.51 -13.88 -0.58
C HIS A 227 -16.70 -14.26 0.30
N LEU A 228 -16.48 -14.38 1.61
CA LEU A 228 -17.53 -14.46 2.62
C LEU A 228 -17.75 -13.08 3.23
N ILE A 229 -18.96 -12.56 3.17
CA ILE A 229 -19.31 -11.22 3.64
C ILE A 229 -20.17 -11.36 4.90
N LEU A 230 -19.61 -10.95 6.05
CA LEU A 230 -20.31 -10.86 7.33
C LEU A 230 -20.84 -9.44 7.49
N PHE A 231 -22.15 -9.25 7.37
CA PHE A 231 -22.79 -7.94 7.49
C PHE A 231 -23.52 -7.80 8.84
N PHE A 232 -22.95 -7.00 9.74
CA PHE A 232 -23.41 -6.92 11.14
C PHE A 232 -24.62 -5.99 11.35
N GLY A 233 -25.06 -5.26 10.32
CA GLY A 233 -26.16 -4.30 10.41
C GLY A 233 -25.83 -3.01 11.16
N LYS A 234 -25.06 -3.06 12.24
CA LYS A 234 -24.60 -1.89 12.99
C LYS A 234 -23.25 -1.42 12.47
N ASN A 235 -22.92 -0.12 12.56
CA ASN A 235 -21.55 0.34 12.37
C ASN A 235 -20.77 0.13 13.69
N SER A 236 -19.59 -0.48 13.64
CA SER A 236 -18.80 -0.71 14.86
C SER A 236 -17.30 -0.73 14.58
N SER A 237 -16.50 -0.61 15.65
CA SER A 237 -15.04 -0.61 15.59
C SER A 237 -14.50 -1.80 14.77
N LEU A 238 -13.75 -1.48 13.71
CA LEU A 238 -13.12 -2.47 12.83
C LEU A 238 -12.10 -3.32 13.60
N LYS A 239 -11.37 -2.70 14.54
CA LYS A 239 -10.40 -3.37 15.42
C LYS A 239 -11.08 -4.45 16.27
N SER A 240 -12.22 -4.11 16.88
CA SER A 240 -12.96 -5.04 17.75
C SER A 240 -13.51 -6.22 16.94
N ARG A 241 -14.05 -5.96 15.74
CA ARG A 241 -14.58 -7.02 14.86
C ARG A 241 -13.50 -7.95 14.34
N ARG A 242 -12.36 -7.43 13.90
CA ARG A 242 -11.23 -8.28 13.48
C ARG A 242 -10.76 -9.16 14.63
N ARG A 243 -10.63 -8.61 15.84
CA ARG A 243 -10.28 -9.39 17.04
C ARG A 243 -11.30 -10.50 17.32
N TRP A 244 -12.59 -10.19 17.25
CA TRP A 244 -13.66 -11.18 17.40
C TRP A 244 -13.55 -12.29 16.35
N LEU A 245 -13.38 -11.93 15.08
CA LEU A 245 -13.25 -12.90 13.98
C LEU A 245 -12.03 -13.81 14.20
N TRP A 246 -10.87 -13.25 14.54
CA TRP A 246 -9.67 -14.02 14.84
C TRP A 246 -9.87 -15.02 15.97
N LYS A 247 -10.66 -14.67 17.01
CA LYS A 247 -11.03 -15.60 18.07
C LYS A 247 -11.89 -16.76 17.56
N GLN A 248 -12.81 -16.51 16.61
CA GLN A 248 -13.62 -17.57 15.99
C GLN A 248 -12.74 -18.51 15.17
N LEU A 249 -11.85 -17.96 14.34
CA LEU A 249 -10.93 -18.73 13.50
C LEU A 249 -9.94 -19.57 14.33
N ALA A 250 -9.34 -18.99 15.38
CA ALA A 250 -8.50 -19.73 16.32
C ALA A 250 -9.29 -20.82 17.08
N GLY A 251 -10.59 -20.62 17.28
CA GLY A 251 -11.48 -21.65 17.81
C GLY A 251 -11.63 -22.84 16.86
N ALA A 252 -11.71 -22.60 15.55
CA ALA A 252 -11.75 -23.64 14.53
C ALA A 252 -10.40 -24.36 14.40
N ASP A 253 -9.28 -23.63 14.37
CA ASP A 253 -7.94 -24.24 14.34
C ASP A 253 -7.68 -25.15 15.56
N ARG A 254 -8.23 -24.83 16.74
CA ARG A 254 -8.12 -25.72 17.90
C ARG A 254 -8.91 -27.03 17.75
N LYS A 255 -9.99 -27.02 16.98
CA LYS A 255 -10.80 -28.22 16.72
C LYS A 255 -10.21 -29.05 15.59
N ASP A 256 -9.67 -28.39 14.58
CA ASP A 256 -8.99 -29.00 13.44
C ASP A 256 -7.75 -28.16 13.09
N PRO A 257 -6.57 -28.54 13.62
CA PRO A 257 -5.32 -27.81 13.39
C PRO A 257 -4.89 -27.74 11.93
N GLU A 258 -5.36 -28.64 11.06
CA GLU A 258 -5.02 -28.61 9.64
C GLU A 258 -5.62 -27.39 8.93
N LEU A 259 -6.71 -26.81 9.47
CA LEU A 259 -7.32 -25.60 8.93
C LEU A 259 -6.34 -24.44 8.90
N ASN A 260 -5.46 -24.31 9.89
CA ASN A 260 -4.40 -23.31 9.94
C ASN A 260 -4.85 -21.91 9.49
N PHE A 261 -5.98 -21.42 9.99
CA PHE A 261 -6.43 -20.05 9.70
C PHE A 261 -5.55 -18.99 10.36
N THR A 262 -4.98 -19.33 11.52
CA THR A 262 -4.26 -18.42 12.42
C THR A 262 -2.80 -18.79 12.66
N GLY A 263 -2.38 -20.01 12.30
CA GLY A 263 -1.06 -20.57 12.60
C GLY A 263 0.01 -20.33 11.53
N GLY A 264 -0.24 -19.49 10.54
CA GLY A 264 0.76 -19.17 9.52
C GLY A 264 2.02 -18.54 10.13
N ASP A 265 3.17 -19.14 9.83
CA ASP A 265 4.47 -18.50 10.02
C ASP A 265 4.47 -17.17 9.23
N LEU A 266 5.07 -16.11 9.77
CA LEU A 266 5.10 -14.76 9.17
C LEU A 266 5.65 -14.72 7.71
N TYR A 267 6.16 -15.85 7.23
CA TYR A 267 6.89 -16.03 5.97
C TYR A 267 6.16 -16.84 4.90
N ASP A 268 5.01 -17.47 5.19
CA ASP A 268 4.11 -17.98 4.15
C ASP A 268 2.70 -17.38 4.25
N PRO A 269 2.55 -16.09 3.88
CA PRO A 269 1.27 -15.42 3.85
C PRO A 269 0.30 -16.01 2.80
N GLN A 270 0.73 -16.95 1.97
CA GLN A 270 -0.08 -17.42 0.84
C GLN A 270 -1.20 -18.35 1.27
N PHE A 271 -1.11 -19.05 2.39
CA PHE A 271 -2.17 -19.96 2.83
C PHE A 271 -3.08 -19.38 3.93
N ASN A 272 -3.05 -18.08 4.23
CA ASN A 272 -3.92 -17.51 5.26
C ASN A 272 -5.17 -16.87 4.65
N VAL A 273 -6.28 -16.90 5.40
CA VAL A 273 -7.48 -16.13 5.06
C VAL A 273 -7.21 -14.63 5.20
N GLU A 274 -7.51 -13.85 4.17
CA GLU A 274 -7.39 -12.40 4.25
C GLU A 274 -8.69 -11.79 4.79
N VAL A 275 -8.56 -10.83 5.71
CA VAL A 275 -9.71 -10.19 6.35
C VAL A 275 -9.76 -8.71 6.00
N TYR A 276 -10.92 -8.29 5.52
CA TYR A 276 -11.19 -6.96 5.02
C TYR A 276 -12.43 -6.33 5.69
N PRO A 277 -12.60 -5.00 5.62
CA PRO A 277 -11.67 -4.05 5.02
C PRO A 277 -10.38 -3.92 5.86
N ASP A 278 -9.26 -3.64 5.18
CA ASP A 278 -7.92 -3.50 5.77
C ASP A 278 -7.38 -2.10 5.47
N LYS A 279 -6.63 -1.49 6.40
CA LYS A 279 -6.16 -0.10 6.25
C LYS A 279 -5.10 0.06 5.17
N GLN A 280 -4.38 -1.02 4.84
CA GLN A 280 -3.25 -1.01 3.91
C GLN A 280 -3.60 -1.70 2.60
N ARG A 281 -4.42 -2.76 2.66
CA ARG A 281 -4.87 -3.54 1.50
C ARG A 281 -6.32 -3.22 1.16
N GLY A 282 -6.55 -2.84 -0.09
CA GLY A 282 -7.89 -2.57 -0.60
C GLY A 282 -8.62 -3.87 -0.95
N VAL A 283 -9.93 -3.92 -0.71
CA VAL A 283 -10.79 -5.06 -1.09
C VAL A 283 -11.81 -4.62 -2.12
N ARG A 284 -12.18 -5.52 -3.03
CA ARG A 284 -13.29 -5.31 -3.97
C ARG A 284 -14.58 -5.03 -3.21
N LEU A 285 -15.38 -4.09 -3.72
CA LEU A 285 -16.73 -3.88 -3.26
C LEU A 285 -17.67 -5.05 -3.65
N PRO A 286 -18.70 -5.37 -2.84
CA PRO A 286 -19.74 -6.33 -3.22
C PRO A 286 -20.50 -5.89 -4.49
N LEU A 287 -21.16 -6.80 -5.19
CA LEU A 287 -21.86 -6.51 -6.46
C LEU A 287 -20.98 -6.14 -7.67
N ALA A 288 -19.71 -6.52 -7.64
CA ALA A 288 -18.82 -6.35 -8.78
C ALA A 288 -19.28 -7.17 -10.00
N ARG A 289 -19.21 -6.57 -11.20
CA ARG A 289 -19.44 -7.25 -12.49
C ARG A 289 -18.58 -8.51 -12.65
N GLY A 290 -19.13 -9.55 -13.27
CA GLY A 290 -18.45 -10.84 -13.53
C GLY A 290 -18.36 -11.73 -12.30
N ARG A 291 -19.16 -11.45 -11.28
CA ARG A 291 -19.29 -12.22 -10.05
C ARG A 291 -20.77 -12.41 -9.77
N THR A 292 -21.09 -13.41 -8.98
CA THR A 292 -22.45 -13.72 -8.50
C THR A 292 -22.49 -13.65 -6.99
N MET A 293 -23.50 -12.99 -6.43
CA MET A 293 -23.78 -13.04 -4.99
C MET A 293 -24.66 -14.25 -4.70
N LEU A 294 -24.37 -14.98 -3.63
CA LEU A 294 -25.21 -16.08 -3.15
C LEU A 294 -25.92 -15.62 -1.88
N LEU A 295 -27.24 -15.38 -2.00
CA LEU A 295 -28.12 -14.90 -0.93
C LEU A 295 -28.99 -16.06 -0.43
N ASN A 296 -30.31 -16.02 -0.66
CA ASN A 296 -31.21 -17.19 -0.63
C ASN A 296 -31.08 -18.07 -1.88
N LYS A 297 -30.71 -17.45 -3.00
CA LYS A 297 -30.36 -18.05 -4.29
C LYS A 297 -29.21 -17.25 -4.91
N PRO A 298 -28.59 -17.69 -6.01
CA PRO A 298 -27.76 -16.82 -6.83
C PRO A 298 -28.55 -15.56 -7.20
N LEU A 299 -28.00 -14.38 -6.92
CA LEU A 299 -28.65 -13.10 -7.21
C LEU A 299 -28.73 -12.91 -8.72
N ASP A 300 -29.94 -12.68 -9.21
CA ASP A 300 -30.20 -12.55 -10.64
C ASP A 300 -29.54 -11.30 -11.23
N LEU A 301 -29.15 -11.38 -12.49
CA LEU A 301 -28.67 -10.24 -13.26
C LEU A 301 -29.88 -9.48 -13.83
N ILE A 302 -29.83 -8.15 -13.77
CA ILE A 302 -30.81 -7.25 -14.38
C ILE A 302 -30.19 -6.46 -15.51
N THR A 303 -30.99 -6.16 -16.52
CA THR A 303 -30.56 -5.33 -17.65
C THR A 303 -30.66 -3.85 -17.27
N ASN A 304 -29.53 -3.16 -17.19
CA ASN A 304 -29.45 -1.72 -16.97
C ASN A 304 -28.70 -1.05 -18.12
N ARG A 305 -29.42 -0.26 -18.93
CA ARG A 305 -28.87 0.41 -20.14
C ARG A 305 -28.15 -0.57 -21.08
N GLY A 306 -28.75 -1.74 -21.31
CA GLY A 306 -28.22 -2.77 -22.22
C GLY A 306 -27.03 -3.55 -21.66
N LYS A 307 -26.72 -3.44 -20.36
CA LYS A 307 -25.68 -4.24 -19.70
C LYS A 307 -26.30 -5.05 -18.57
N GLU A 308 -25.87 -6.30 -18.45
CA GLU A 308 -26.21 -7.16 -17.31
C GLU A 308 -25.38 -6.74 -16.09
N VAL A 309 -26.09 -6.46 -14.99
CA VAL A 309 -25.51 -6.04 -13.72
C VAL A 309 -26.28 -6.71 -12.59
N GLN A 310 -25.68 -6.84 -11.41
CA GLN A 310 -26.41 -7.40 -10.27
C GLN A 310 -27.47 -6.43 -9.73
N ASP A 311 -28.58 -7.00 -9.25
CA ASP A 311 -29.68 -6.22 -8.68
C ASP A 311 -29.36 -5.69 -7.27
N VAL A 312 -28.93 -4.43 -7.21
CA VAL A 312 -28.70 -3.73 -5.93
C VAL A 312 -29.98 -3.55 -5.11
N VAL A 313 -31.16 -3.47 -5.75
CA VAL A 313 -32.43 -3.29 -5.05
C VAL A 313 -32.77 -4.57 -4.29
N GLU A 314 -32.71 -5.71 -4.95
CA GLU A 314 -32.92 -7.01 -4.32
C GLU A 314 -31.86 -7.28 -3.24
N TYR A 315 -30.59 -6.98 -3.52
CA TYR A 315 -29.53 -7.14 -2.52
C TYR A 315 -29.75 -6.31 -1.24
N ILE A 316 -30.09 -5.03 -1.38
CA ILE A 316 -30.34 -4.16 -0.22
C ILE A 316 -31.62 -4.58 0.52
N ARG A 317 -32.66 -5.02 -0.20
CA ARG A 317 -33.87 -5.57 0.42
C ARG A 317 -33.55 -6.79 1.25
N TRP A 318 -32.80 -7.74 0.70
CA TRP A 318 -32.33 -8.94 1.41
C TRP A 318 -31.43 -8.59 2.60
N LEU A 319 -30.60 -7.53 2.50
CA LEU A 319 -29.79 -7.03 3.62
C LEU A 319 -30.64 -6.35 4.71
N GLY A 320 -31.82 -5.83 4.40
CA GLY A 320 -32.76 -5.26 5.37
C GLY A 320 -33.61 -6.31 6.08
N ASP A 321 -34.05 -7.34 5.37
CA ASP A 321 -35.10 -8.29 5.77
C ASP A 321 -34.78 -9.11 7.04
N PRO A 322 -35.45 -8.90 8.20
CA PRO A 322 -35.17 -9.67 9.42
C PRO A 322 -35.37 -11.19 9.24
N ASP A 323 -36.31 -11.60 8.38
CA ASP A 323 -36.70 -12.99 8.13
C ASP A 323 -36.05 -13.58 6.87
N ARG A 324 -34.95 -12.97 6.43
CA ARG A 324 -34.24 -13.36 5.22
C ARG A 324 -33.93 -14.86 5.20
N GLN A 325 -34.16 -15.47 4.04
CA GLN A 325 -33.74 -16.84 3.78
C GLN A 325 -32.29 -16.88 3.30
N TYR A 326 -31.64 -18.04 3.49
CA TYR A 326 -30.29 -18.31 3.04
C TYR A 326 -30.27 -19.53 2.12
N MET A 327 -29.43 -19.48 1.10
CA MET A 327 -29.16 -20.64 0.26
C MET A 327 -28.61 -21.76 1.15
N PRO A 328 -29.07 -23.01 1.02
CA PRO A 328 -28.59 -24.10 1.86
C PRO A 328 -27.07 -24.22 1.81
N LYS A 329 -26.43 -24.52 2.96
CA LYS A 329 -24.96 -24.53 3.09
C LYS A 329 -24.27 -25.44 2.08
N GLU A 330 -24.86 -26.61 1.80
CA GLU A 330 -24.32 -27.58 0.84
C GLU A 330 -24.45 -27.09 -0.61
N ASP A 331 -25.50 -26.32 -0.91
CA ASP A 331 -25.67 -25.72 -2.23
C ASP A 331 -24.67 -24.58 -2.44
N VAL A 332 -24.38 -23.78 -1.40
CA VAL A 332 -23.30 -22.78 -1.43
C VAL A 332 -21.95 -23.46 -1.67
N TYR A 333 -21.65 -24.52 -0.90
CA TYR A 333 -20.41 -25.28 -1.06
C TYR A 333 -20.26 -25.82 -2.49
N ARG A 334 -21.30 -26.50 -3.00
CA ARG A 334 -21.32 -27.06 -4.35
C ARG A 334 -21.13 -25.96 -5.40
N TYR A 335 -21.87 -24.85 -5.29
CA TYR A 335 -21.77 -23.73 -6.23
C TYR A 335 -20.35 -23.15 -6.32
N VAL A 336 -19.67 -23.01 -5.18
CA VAL A 336 -18.29 -22.52 -5.12
C VAL A 336 -17.34 -23.52 -5.78
N VAL A 337 -17.38 -24.79 -5.37
CA VAL A 337 -16.46 -25.83 -5.84
C VAL A 337 -16.59 -26.07 -7.35
N GLU A 338 -17.82 -26.11 -7.89
CA GLU A 338 -18.07 -26.30 -9.32
C GLU A 338 -17.48 -25.18 -10.21
N ARG A 339 -17.27 -23.98 -9.64
CA ARG A 339 -16.74 -22.82 -10.37
C ARG A 339 -15.25 -22.60 -10.16
N LEU A 340 -14.60 -23.37 -9.28
CA LEU A 340 -13.16 -23.24 -9.07
C LEU A 340 -12.39 -23.56 -10.36
N ASP A 341 -11.36 -22.78 -10.66
CA ASP A 341 -10.45 -23.05 -11.76
C ASP A 341 -9.47 -24.18 -11.39
N VAL A 342 -9.97 -25.41 -11.32
CA VAL A 342 -9.17 -26.60 -10.94
C VAL A 342 -8.24 -27.03 -12.08
N VAL A 343 -8.62 -26.78 -13.34
CA VAL A 343 -7.94 -27.31 -14.54
C VAL A 343 -6.53 -26.74 -14.73
N ARG A 344 -6.25 -25.50 -14.30
CA ARG A 344 -4.88 -24.94 -14.35
C ARG A 344 -3.84 -25.71 -13.53
N THR A 345 -4.29 -26.57 -12.60
CA THR A 345 -3.42 -27.36 -11.72
C THR A 345 -2.94 -28.68 -12.36
N ALA A 346 -3.62 -29.17 -13.40
CA ALA A 346 -3.33 -30.48 -14.02
C ALA A 346 -2.24 -30.45 -15.12
N GLU A 347 -1.74 -29.27 -15.52
CA GLU A 347 -0.54 -29.16 -16.37
C GLU A 347 0.78 -29.21 -15.58
N ILE A 348 0.77 -29.85 -14.40
CA ILE A 348 1.99 -30.33 -13.75
C ILE A 348 2.45 -31.55 -14.56
N LYS A 349 3.38 -31.28 -15.49
CA LYS A 349 4.03 -32.23 -16.40
C LYS A 349 4.30 -33.59 -15.72
N GLU A 350 3.56 -34.62 -16.14
CA GLU A 350 4.02 -36.00 -16.01
C GLU A 350 5.39 -36.14 -16.68
N PRO A 351 6.34 -36.90 -16.10
CA PRO A 351 7.60 -37.22 -16.74
C PRO A 351 7.37 -38.22 -17.87
N LYS A 352 6.99 -37.72 -19.06
CA LYS A 352 6.88 -38.57 -20.25
C LYS A 352 8.27 -39.01 -20.70
N GLN A 353 8.47 -40.33 -20.65
CA GLN A 353 9.59 -41.05 -21.25
C GLN A 353 9.81 -40.63 -22.70
N GLN A 354 11.07 -40.46 -23.06
CA GLN A 354 11.54 -40.10 -24.39
C GLN A 354 11.10 -41.13 -25.43
N LYS A 355 10.35 -40.67 -26.43
CA LYS A 355 10.41 -41.22 -27.79
C LYS A 355 10.67 -40.08 -28.77
N THR A 356 11.74 -40.27 -29.52
CA THR A 356 12.39 -39.40 -30.49
C THR A 356 11.50 -39.19 -31.71
N VAL A 357 11.05 -37.96 -31.99
CA VAL A 357 10.92 -37.41 -33.35
C VAL A 357 11.08 -35.88 -33.28
N VAL A 358 11.87 -35.35 -34.20
CA VAL A 358 12.41 -33.99 -34.31
C VAL A 358 11.32 -32.96 -34.64
N GLN A 359 11.18 -31.91 -33.82
CA GLN A 359 10.81 -30.56 -34.26
C GLN A 359 11.27 -29.51 -33.22
N LYS A 360 12.20 -28.64 -33.64
CA LYS A 360 12.80 -27.56 -32.84
C LYS A 360 11.77 -26.45 -32.55
N VAL A 361 11.35 -26.34 -31.29
CA VAL A 361 10.91 -25.06 -30.69
C VAL A 361 11.54 -24.96 -29.31
N THR A 362 12.48 -24.03 -29.17
CA THR A 362 13.23 -23.75 -27.94
C THR A 362 12.28 -23.14 -26.91
N LYS A 363 11.85 -23.91 -25.91
CA LYS A 363 11.11 -23.39 -24.74
C LYS A 363 12.06 -22.60 -23.85
N SER A 364 11.72 -21.34 -23.60
CA SER A 364 12.45 -20.43 -22.71
C SER A 364 12.36 -20.91 -21.26
N GLN A 365 13.53 -21.03 -20.62
CA GLN A 365 13.62 -21.23 -19.18
C GLN A 365 13.06 -19.99 -18.48
N LYS A 366 12.04 -20.17 -17.65
CA LYS A 366 11.47 -19.14 -16.77
C LYS A 366 12.50 -18.81 -15.68
N GLN A 367 13.35 -17.82 -15.94
CA GLN A 367 14.33 -17.32 -14.97
C GLN A 367 13.67 -16.28 -14.05
N GLU A 368 13.81 -16.47 -12.74
CA GLU A 368 13.45 -15.50 -11.71
C GLU A 368 14.21 -14.18 -11.94
N LYS A 369 13.47 -13.10 -12.26
CA LYS A 369 14.03 -11.76 -12.40
C LYS A 369 14.39 -11.21 -11.02
N ARG A 370 15.70 -11.07 -10.73
CA ARG A 370 16.21 -10.39 -9.53
C ARG A 370 16.34 -8.88 -9.82
N SER A 371 15.84 -8.02 -8.92
CA SER A 371 15.90 -6.55 -9.05
C SER A 371 17.35 -6.01 -9.07
N LEU A 372 17.57 -4.91 -9.80
CA LEU A 372 18.89 -4.41 -10.20
C LEU A 372 19.50 -3.29 -9.32
N LYS A 373 18.87 -2.87 -8.21
CA LYS A 373 19.44 -1.77 -7.41
C LYS A 373 20.73 -2.21 -6.68
N GLY A 374 21.83 -1.48 -6.89
CA GLY A 374 23.17 -1.83 -6.42
C GLY A 374 23.91 -2.90 -7.25
N LYS A 375 23.31 -3.36 -8.35
CA LYS A 375 23.80 -4.47 -9.19
C LYS A 375 24.15 -4.06 -10.62
N THR A 376 23.86 -2.82 -11.04
CA THR A 376 24.01 -2.36 -12.43
C THR A 376 25.42 -2.56 -13.00
N ARG A 377 26.47 -2.22 -12.24
CA ARG A 377 27.87 -2.49 -12.62
C ARG A 377 28.13 -3.98 -12.87
N GLY A 378 27.75 -4.82 -11.91
CA GLY A 378 27.95 -6.28 -12.00
C GLY A 378 27.07 -6.93 -13.08
N ALA A 379 25.90 -6.35 -13.37
CA ALA A 379 25.01 -6.79 -14.43
C ALA A 379 25.57 -6.46 -15.82
N ILE A 380 26.08 -5.24 -16.02
CA ILE A 380 26.78 -4.82 -17.25
C ILE A 380 27.98 -5.73 -17.50
N ILE A 381 28.87 -5.90 -16.51
CA ILE A 381 30.02 -6.80 -16.62
C ILE A 381 29.56 -8.24 -16.89
N GLY A 382 28.63 -8.75 -16.08
CA GLY A 382 28.17 -10.13 -16.16
C GLY A 382 27.49 -10.47 -17.49
N PHE A 383 26.79 -9.51 -18.11
CA PHE A 383 26.16 -9.67 -19.40
C PHE A 383 27.17 -9.55 -20.55
N TRP A 384 27.90 -8.44 -20.64
CA TRP A 384 28.78 -8.17 -21.79
C TRP A 384 30.11 -8.94 -21.76
N LYS A 385 30.64 -9.27 -20.59
CA LYS A 385 31.90 -10.04 -20.46
C LYS A 385 31.66 -11.54 -20.44
N ASN A 386 30.57 -12.00 -19.82
CA ASN A 386 30.34 -13.42 -19.55
C ASN A 386 29.11 -14.00 -20.29
N GLY A 387 28.44 -13.22 -21.16
CA GLY A 387 27.26 -13.67 -21.91
C GLY A 387 26.07 -14.07 -21.04
N ASN A 388 26.02 -13.68 -19.77
CA ASN A 388 25.06 -14.24 -18.83
C ASN A 388 23.70 -13.53 -18.92
N SER A 389 22.78 -14.15 -19.65
CA SER A 389 21.39 -13.67 -19.85
C SER A 389 20.56 -13.56 -18.57
N LYS A 390 21.02 -14.05 -17.41
CA LYS A 390 20.32 -13.91 -16.12
C LYS A 390 20.28 -12.46 -15.61
N TYR A 391 21.15 -11.58 -16.12
CA TYR A 391 21.25 -10.20 -15.66
C TYR A 391 20.28 -9.24 -16.35
N PHE A 392 19.90 -9.53 -17.60
CA PHE A 392 18.95 -8.74 -18.36
C PHE A 392 17.94 -9.64 -19.06
N VAL A 393 16.67 -9.25 -19.00
CA VAL A 393 15.55 -10.01 -19.56
C VAL A 393 15.72 -10.28 -21.06
N HIS A 394 16.33 -9.34 -21.78
CA HIS A 394 16.64 -9.43 -23.21
C HIS A 394 17.74 -8.42 -23.57
N LEU A 395 18.34 -8.60 -24.76
CA LEU A 395 19.42 -7.76 -25.30
C LEU A 395 19.10 -6.25 -25.25
N ASN A 396 17.89 -5.83 -25.62
CA ASN A 396 17.53 -4.40 -25.63
C ASN A 396 17.57 -3.76 -24.23
N ALA A 397 17.34 -4.53 -23.16
CA ALA A 397 17.41 -4.02 -21.80
C ALA A 397 18.88 -3.77 -21.39
N ALA A 398 19.79 -4.65 -21.82
CA ALA A 398 21.22 -4.46 -21.67
C ALA A 398 21.71 -3.24 -22.47
N ILE A 399 21.27 -3.09 -23.72
CA ILE A 399 21.56 -1.93 -24.58
C ILE A 399 21.10 -0.64 -23.92
N ASN A 400 19.83 -0.54 -23.51
CA ASN A 400 19.29 0.66 -22.86
C ASN A 400 20.07 1.03 -21.59
N THR A 401 20.34 0.05 -20.72
CA THR A 401 21.05 0.29 -19.46
C THR A 401 22.49 0.74 -19.68
N THR A 402 23.16 0.17 -20.68
CA THR A 402 24.55 0.51 -21.03
C THR A 402 24.63 1.89 -21.66
N LEU A 403 23.69 2.23 -22.56
CA LEU A 403 23.61 3.56 -23.16
C LEU A 403 23.34 4.66 -22.11
N GLN A 404 22.48 4.40 -21.12
CA GLN A 404 22.28 5.36 -20.02
C GLN A 404 23.55 5.58 -19.19
N ALA A 405 24.35 4.53 -18.99
CA ALA A 405 25.64 4.64 -18.30
C ALA A 405 26.67 5.43 -19.13
N LEU A 406 26.75 5.16 -20.44
CA LEU A 406 27.66 5.88 -21.35
C LEU A 406 27.27 7.35 -21.51
N HIS A 407 25.96 7.66 -21.53
CA HIS A 407 25.48 9.04 -21.50
C HIS A 407 25.93 9.75 -20.23
N ALA A 408 25.82 9.08 -19.08
CA ALA A 408 26.29 9.62 -17.81
C ALA A 408 27.81 9.84 -17.82
N GLU A 409 28.58 8.95 -18.47
CA GLU A 409 30.04 9.09 -18.65
C GLU A 409 30.46 10.24 -19.59
N GLY A 410 29.50 10.89 -20.25
CA GLY A 410 29.75 12.04 -21.12
C GLY A 410 30.16 11.67 -22.54
N LEU A 411 29.88 10.45 -23.00
CA LEU A 411 30.09 10.09 -24.40
C LEU A 411 29.09 10.82 -25.31
N THR A 412 29.43 10.92 -26.60
CA THR A 412 28.47 11.36 -27.62
C THR A 412 27.48 10.24 -27.95
N GLU A 413 26.33 10.59 -28.55
CA GLU A 413 25.32 9.61 -28.98
C GLU A 413 25.94 8.56 -29.93
N GLU A 414 26.72 9.04 -30.90
CA GLU A 414 27.37 8.24 -31.92
C GLU A 414 28.43 7.29 -31.32
N ASP A 415 29.32 7.84 -30.48
CA ASP A 415 30.35 7.04 -29.80
C ASP A 415 29.71 5.97 -28.90
N ALA A 416 28.66 6.32 -28.16
CA ALA A 416 27.99 5.38 -27.26
C ALA A 416 27.33 4.22 -28.02
N VAL A 417 26.76 4.48 -29.19
CA VAL A 417 26.22 3.45 -30.07
C VAL A 417 27.33 2.54 -30.57
N ASP A 418 28.45 3.10 -31.05
CA ASP A 418 29.57 2.31 -31.54
C ASP A 418 30.22 1.46 -30.43
N PHE A 419 30.34 1.99 -29.21
CA PHE A 419 30.79 1.23 -28.05
C PHE A 419 29.87 0.04 -27.71
N VAL A 420 28.55 0.26 -27.71
CA VAL A 420 27.59 -0.82 -27.47
C VAL A 420 27.63 -1.85 -28.60
N MET A 421 27.79 -1.43 -29.85
CA MET A 421 27.91 -2.35 -30.98
C MET A 421 29.20 -3.17 -30.92
N GLY A 422 30.32 -2.59 -30.49
CA GLY A 422 31.54 -3.33 -30.17
C GLY A 422 31.31 -4.41 -29.11
N TYR A 423 30.54 -4.11 -28.06
CA TYR A 423 30.19 -5.13 -27.06
C TYR A 423 29.27 -6.22 -27.60
N VAL A 424 28.35 -5.88 -28.51
CA VAL A 424 27.46 -6.84 -29.19
C VAL A 424 28.26 -7.79 -30.06
N GLU A 425 29.26 -7.30 -30.79
CA GLU A 425 30.13 -8.09 -31.66
C GLU A 425 31.06 -9.02 -30.87
N GLU A 426 31.51 -8.57 -29.69
CA GLU A 426 32.36 -9.33 -28.77
C GLU A 426 31.61 -10.38 -27.91
N LEU A 427 30.28 -10.45 -27.98
CA LEU A 427 29.51 -11.44 -27.21
C LEU A 427 29.81 -12.87 -27.70
N SER A 428 30.45 -13.65 -26.83
CA SER A 428 30.82 -15.05 -27.11
C SER A 428 29.62 -16.00 -27.23
N ASP A 429 28.48 -15.66 -26.61
CA ASP A 429 27.27 -16.47 -26.63
C ASP A 429 26.15 -15.78 -27.43
N LYS A 430 25.97 -16.22 -28.68
CA LYS A 430 24.90 -15.71 -29.56
C LYS A 430 23.51 -16.22 -29.19
N THR A 431 23.39 -17.18 -28.27
CA THR A 431 22.08 -17.70 -27.82
C THR A 431 21.32 -16.74 -26.91
N VAL A 432 21.99 -15.67 -26.45
CA VAL A 432 21.42 -14.62 -25.60
C VAL A 432 20.29 -13.84 -26.31
N SER A 433 20.30 -13.77 -27.64
CA SER A 433 19.23 -13.15 -28.43
C SER A 433 19.29 -13.60 -29.88
N SER A 434 18.15 -14.06 -30.43
CA SER A 434 18.03 -14.40 -31.86
C SER A 434 18.25 -13.20 -32.80
N ARG A 435 18.27 -11.97 -32.27
CA ARG A 435 18.57 -10.75 -33.06
C ARG A 435 20.07 -10.56 -33.31
N LEU A 436 20.95 -11.29 -32.62
CA LEU A 436 22.40 -11.23 -32.88
C LEU A 436 22.77 -11.78 -34.26
N ASP A 437 21.85 -12.49 -34.93
CA ASP A 437 21.98 -12.93 -36.32
C ASP A 437 21.66 -11.80 -37.33
N ASN A 438 21.15 -10.64 -36.86
CA ASN A 438 20.84 -9.46 -37.68
C ASN A 438 21.41 -8.19 -37.01
N ILE A 439 22.73 -8.06 -37.05
CA ILE A 439 23.49 -6.93 -36.49
C ILE A 439 22.99 -5.56 -36.99
N PRO A 440 22.64 -5.36 -38.28
CA PRO A 440 22.06 -4.09 -38.74
C PRO A 440 20.78 -3.69 -37.99
N GLU A 441 19.90 -4.65 -37.68
CA GLU A 441 18.69 -4.36 -36.93
C GLU A 441 18.98 -4.05 -35.45
N VAL A 442 19.97 -4.70 -34.84
CA VAL A 442 20.43 -4.37 -33.48
C VAL A 442 20.99 -2.95 -33.43
N ARG A 443 21.77 -2.56 -34.44
CA ARG A 443 22.29 -1.19 -34.58
C ARG A 443 21.16 -0.16 -34.67
N ARG A 444 20.15 -0.38 -35.51
CA ARG A 444 18.97 0.52 -35.59
C ARG A 444 18.24 0.66 -34.24
N VAL A 445 18.15 -0.42 -33.47
CA VAL A 445 17.55 -0.39 -32.13
C VAL A 445 18.42 0.39 -31.15
N ALA A 446 19.74 0.22 -31.20
CA ALA A 446 20.68 0.99 -30.39
C ALA A 446 20.61 2.48 -30.71
N GLU A 447 20.65 2.87 -31.98
CA GLU A 447 20.52 4.28 -32.44
C GLU A 447 19.19 4.90 -31.98
N ARG A 448 18.06 4.19 -32.18
CA ARG A 448 16.75 4.69 -31.74
C ARG A 448 16.69 4.86 -30.22
N THR A 449 17.34 3.97 -29.48
CA THR A 449 17.37 4.02 -28.01
C THR A 449 18.28 5.14 -27.52
N ALA A 450 19.46 5.30 -28.14
CA ALA A 450 20.42 6.36 -27.83
C ALA A 450 19.80 7.75 -28.07
N ARG A 451 19.13 7.96 -29.20
CA ARG A 451 18.41 9.21 -29.50
C ARG A 451 17.37 9.57 -28.44
N LYS A 452 16.65 8.59 -27.88
CA LYS A 452 15.70 8.84 -26.78
C LYS A 452 16.41 9.26 -25.49
N ILE A 453 17.56 8.66 -25.21
CA ILE A 453 18.36 8.92 -24.01
C ILE A 453 19.03 10.29 -24.09
N TRP A 454 19.64 10.66 -25.23
CA TRP A 454 20.34 11.94 -25.40
C TRP A 454 19.40 13.13 -25.53
N ASN A 455 18.14 12.91 -25.93
CA ASN A 455 17.09 13.92 -25.87
C ASN A 455 16.54 14.16 -24.44
N SER A 456 17.03 13.43 -23.44
CA SER A 456 16.60 13.54 -22.05
C SER A 456 17.78 13.97 -21.16
N PRO A 457 17.58 14.79 -20.11
CA PRO A 457 18.65 15.10 -19.18
C PRO A 457 19.12 13.84 -18.43
N ILE A 458 20.42 13.78 -18.13
CA ILE A 458 20.99 12.69 -17.33
C ILE A 458 20.30 12.69 -15.96
N SER A 459 19.78 11.53 -15.54
CA SER A 459 19.09 11.44 -14.25
C SER A 459 20.07 11.59 -13.08
N VAL A 460 19.62 12.23 -12.00
CA VAL A 460 20.40 12.37 -10.75
C VAL A 460 20.84 11.00 -10.19
N LYS A 461 20.06 9.93 -10.45
CA LYS A 461 20.40 8.56 -10.04
C LYS A 461 21.64 8.04 -10.79
N TRP A 462 21.76 8.35 -12.09
CA TRP A 462 22.91 7.94 -12.91
C TRP A 462 24.16 8.77 -12.61
N GLN A 463 24.01 10.07 -12.38
CA GLN A 463 25.12 10.93 -11.92
C GLN A 463 25.76 10.39 -10.63
N LYS A 464 24.95 10.11 -9.59
CA LYS A 464 25.43 9.53 -8.33
C LYS A 464 26.03 8.13 -8.49
N SER A 465 25.50 7.34 -9.41
CA SER A 465 26.05 6.00 -9.69
C SER A 465 27.42 6.09 -10.33
N LEU A 466 27.60 7.05 -11.25
CA LEU A 466 28.87 7.31 -11.92
C LEU A 466 29.91 7.90 -10.96
N GLU A 467 29.55 8.88 -10.12
CA GLU A 467 30.45 9.40 -9.08
C GLU A 467 31.05 8.26 -8.25
N ARG A 468 30.18 7.36 -7.75
CA ARG A 468 30.61 6.19 -6.98
C ARG A 468 31.44 5.19 -7.78
N TRP A 469 31.22 5.09 -9.09
CA TRP A 469 32.00 4.22 -9.98
C TRP A 469 33.38 4.81 -10.24
N ASN A 470 33.47 6.12 -10.45
CA ASN A 470 34.72 6.85 -10.58
C ASN A 470 35.56 6.75 -9.29
N ASP A 471 34.93 6.84 -8.11
CA ASP A 471 35.61 6.67 -6.81
C ASP A 471 36.34 5.33 -6.66
N VAL A 472 35.84 4.29 -7.35
CA VAL A 472 36.42 2.94 -7.34
C VAL A 472 37.16 2.61 -8.64
N GLY A 473 37.42 3.62 -9.48
CA GLY A 473 38.15 3.51 -10.74
C GLY A 473 37.45 2.70 -11.83
N PHE A 474 36.12 2.53 -11.77
CA PHE A 474 35.33 1.78 -12.75
C PHE A 474 34.77 2.68 -13.84
N ARG A 475 34.93 2.28 -15.10
CA ARG A 475 34.33 2.91 -16.29
C ARG A 475 33.66 1.87 -17.18
N VAL A 476 32.43 2.12 -17.59
CA VAL A 476 31.69 1.27 -18.54
C VAL A 476 32.39 1.29 -19.88
N SER A 477 32.79 2.47 -20.38
CA SER A 477 33.52 2.63 -21.64
C SER A 477 34.87 1.91 -21.71
N ASP A 478 35.48 1.55 -20.57
CA ASP A 478 36.80 0.88 -20.52
C ASP A 478 36.75 -0.46 -19.79
N LYS A 479 36.76 -1.56 -20.56
CA LYS A 479 36.74 -2.93 -20.03
C LYS A 479 37.94 -3.29 -19.16
N THR A 480 39.07 -2.58 -19.25
CA THR A 480 40.25 -2.83 -18.41
C THR A 480 40.00 -2.45 -16.94
N THR A 481 39.06 -1.52 -16.70
CA THR A 481 38.65 -1.10 -15.36
C THR A 481 37.65 -2.08 -14.68
N TRP A 482 37.20 -3.12 -15.38
CA TRP A 482 36.15 -4.02 -14.88
C TRP A 482 36.66 -5.04 -13.84
N THR A 483 37.97 -5.10 -13.59
CA THR A 483 38.59 -5.91 -12.53
C THR A 483 38.68 -5.12 -11.22
N VAL A 484 37.74 -5.37 -10.30
CA VAL A 484 37.73 -4.73 -8.97
C VAL A 484 38.57 -5.55 -7.98
N THR A 485 39.73 -5.04 -7.58
CA THR A 485 40.51 -5.57 -6.44
C THR A 485 39.74 -5.29 -5.13
N SER A 486 39.35 -6.35 -4.41
CA SER A 486 38.68 -6.23 -3.12
C SER A 486 39.65 -5.73 -2.05
N LYS A 487 39.63 -4.43 -1.72
CA LYS A 487 40.28 -3.91 -0.52
C LYS A 487 39.68 -4.55 0.75
N LYS A 488 40.56 -4.92 1.69
CA LYS A 488 40.28 -5.51 3.01
C LYS A 488 39.30 -4.64 3.82
N TYR A 489 38.47 -5.28 4.65
CA TYR A 489 37.59 -4.62 5.63
C TYR A 489 38.41 -3.66 6.50
N GLU A 490 38.18 -2.35 6.38
CA GLU A 490 38.67 -1.38 7.35
C GLU A 490 37.87 -1.54 8.66
N ASP A 491 38.55 -1.43 9.82
CA ASP A 491 37.93 -1.52 11.14
C ASP A 491 37.05 -0.28 11.42
N VAL A 492 35.91 -0.46 12.08
CA VAL A 492 35.04 0.67 12.47
C VAL A 492 35.66 1.32 13.70
N VAL A 493 36.03 2.59 13.58
CA VAL A 493 36.48 3.41 14.71
C VAL A 493 35.27 3.83 15.54
N VAL A 494 35.23 3.42 16.81
CA VAL A 494 34.13 3.73 17.74
C VAL A 494 34.42 5.07 18.43
N ASP A 495 34.14 6.15 17.73
CA ASP A 495 34.37 7.53 18.18
C ASP A 495 33.05 8.18 18.64
N CYS A 496 32.56 7.74 19.81
CA CYS A 496 31.39 8.33 20.48
C CYS A 496 31.52 8.19 22.00
N PRO A 497 30.79 8.99 22.80
CA PRO A 497 30.91 8.97 24.27
C PRO A 497 30.70 7.59 24.88
N GLU A 498 31.31 7.37 26.05
CA GLU A 498 31.05 6.16 26.83
C GLU A 498 29.60 6.13 27.30
N LEU A 499 28.95 4.98 27.17
CA LEU A 499 27.54 4.83 27.49
C LEU A 499 27.38 4.30 28.91
N VAL A 500 26.72 5.09 29.76
CA VAL A 500 26.34 4.70 31.12
C VAL A 500 24.85 4.37 31.15
N PHE A 501 24.52 3.17 31.64
CA PHE A 501 23.15 2.71 31.83
C PHE A 501 22.56 3.20 33.16
N THR A 502 21.26 3.47 33.18
CA THR A 502 20.52 3.70 34.43
C THR A 502 20.40 2.41 35.24
N GLU A 503 20.03 2.49 36.52
CA GLU A 503 19.82 1.28 37.35
C GLU A 503 18.74 0.36 36.76
N ASP A 504 17.63 0.92 36.26
CA ASP A 504 16.58 0.14 35.60
C ASP A 504 17.10 -0.60 34.34
N GLU A 505 17.98 0.04 33.56
CA GLU A 505 18.59 -0.56 32.36
C GLU A 505 19.62 -1.64 32.74
N LYS A 506 20.36 -1.43 33.84
CA LYS A 506 21.27 -2.44 34.38
C LYS A 506 20.47 -3.66 34.87
N ASP A 507 19.39 -3.45 35.61
CA ASP A 507 18.51 -4.51 36.10
C ASP A 507 17.91 -5.31 34.93
N GLN A 508 17.51 -4.61 33.86
CA GLN A 508 17.03 -5.24 32.64
C GLN A 508 18.12 -6.08 31.94
N LEU A 509 19.36 -5.56 31.84
CA LEU A 509 20.50 -6.31 31.32
C LEU A 509 20.85 -7.53 32.17
N ILE A 510 20.79 -7.39 33.49
CA ILE A 510 21.08 -8.46 34.44
C ILE A 510 20.02 -9.57 34.35
N THR A 511 18.75 -9.18 34.28
CA THR A 511 17.63 -10.13 34.32
C THR A 511 17.44 -10.87 33.00
N GLU A 512 17.60 -10.19 31.87
CA GLU A 512 17.21 -10.73 30.56
C GLU A 512 18.41 -11.01 29.63
N MET A 513 19.38 -10.08 29.54
CA MET A 513 20.52 -10.23 28.61
C MET A 513 21.62 -11.14 29.16
N THR A 514 21.93 -11.03 30.45
CA THR A 514 23.04 -11.76 31.07
C THR A 514 22.82 -13.28 31.03
N PRO A 515 21.64 -13.84 31.37
CA PRO A 515 21.38 -15.27 31.24
C PRO A 515 21.47 -15.77 29.80
N LEU A 516 21.14 -14.92 28.81
CA LEU A 516 21.26 -15.26 27.39
C LEU A 516 22.73 -15.42 26.98
N LEU A 517 23.56 -14.44 27.34
CA LEU A 517 24.95 -14.36 26.89
C LEU A 517 25.88 -15.34 27.60
N VAL A 518 25.83 -15.38 28.94
CA VAL A 518 26.77 -16.19 29.75
C VAL A 518 26.13 -17.45 30.37
N GLY A 519 24.81 -17.59 30.28
CA GLY A 519 24.06 -18.71 30.85
C GLY A 519 23.62 -18.47 32.31
N ALA A 520 22.51 -19.10 32.71
CA ALA A 520 21.85 -18.85 34.01
C ALA A 520 22.77 -19.01 35.24
N LYS A 521 23.71 -19.96 35.21
CA LYS A 521 24.66 -20.18 36.32
C LYS A 521 25.70 -19.06 36.44
N GLN A 522 26.18 -18.52 35.32
CA GLN A 522 27.18 -17.43 35.34
C GLN A 522 26.51 -16.06 35.51
N ALA A 523 25.23 -15.93 35.14
CA ALA A 523 24.48 -14.69 35.26
C ALA A 523 24.27 -14.21 36.71
N GLN A 524 24.49 -15.08 37.70
CA GLN A 524 24.44 -14.74 39.12
C GLN A 524 25.76 -14.15 39.65
N LYS A 525 26.84 -14.18 38.87
CA LYS A 525 28.14 -13.62 39.26
C LYS A 525 28.21 -12.16 38.86
N GLN A 526 28.48 -11.27 39.82
CA GLN A 526 28.59 -9.83 39.58
C GLN A 526 29.62 -9.48 38.50
N GLU A 527 30.79 -10.12 38.52
CA GLU A 527 31.84 -9.93 37.48
C GLU A 527 31.30 -10.17 36.05
N LYS A 528 30.45 -11.19 35.88
CA LYS A 528 29.86 -11.53 34.57
C LYS A 528 28.71 -10.61 34.18
N GLN A 529 27.95 -10.10 35.15
CA GLN A 529 26.95 -9.05 34.91
C GLN A 529 27.63 -7.77 34.40
N GLU A 530 28.71 -7.34 35.06
CA GLU A 530 29.47 -6.15 34.66
C GLU A 530 30.14 -6.30 33.28
N GLU A 531 30.68 -7.48 32.96
CA GLU A 531 31.19 -7.77 31.61
C GLU A 531 30.11 -7.62 30.53
N VAL A 532 28.91 -8.17 30.77
CA VAL A 532 27.77 -8.05 29.84
C VAL A 532 27.34 -6.60 29.67
N ILE A 533 27.27 -5.84 30.76
CA ILE A 533 26.94 -4.41 30.72
C ILE A 533 27.95 -3.65 29.86
N ARG A 534 29.25 -3.83 30.09
CA ARG A 534 30.31 -3.17 29.29
C ARG A 534 30.25 -3.57 27.81
N ALA A 535 29.99 -4.84 27.52
CA ALA A 535 29.91 -5.35 26.15
C ALA A 535 28.71 -4.77 25.38
N VAL A 536 27.54 -4.66 26.03
CA VAL A 536 26.35 -4.07 25.41
C VAL A 536 26.53 -2.56 25.21
N ALA A 537 27.14 -1.86 26.18
CA ALA A 537 27.50 -0.45 26.01
C ALA A 537 28.39 -0.24 24.77
N TYR A 538 29.44 -1.05 24.64
CA TYR A 538 30.32 -1.01 23.47
C TYR A 538 29.58 -1.35 22.17
N PHE A 539 28.69 -2.35 22.19
CA PHE A 539 27.92 -2.71 21.01
C PHE A 539 27.03 -1.57 20.51
N LEU A 540 26.34 -0.87 21.42
CA LEU A 540 25.51 0.29 21.06
C LEU A 540 26.36 1.42 20.48
N ARG A 541 27.53 1.69 21.07
CA ARG A 541 28.51 2.64 20.50
C ARG A 541 28.98 2.22 19.11
N TYR A 542 29.28 0.93 18.92
CA TYR A 542 29.65 0.37 17.62
C TYR A 542 28.54 0.56 16.59
N VAL A 543 27.27 0.28 16.93
CA VAL A 543 26.11 0.50 16.06
C VAL A 543 25.96 1.97 15.66
N ARG A 544 26.26 2.91 16.57
CA ARG A 544 26.22 4.35 16.31
C ARG A 544 27.26 4.80 15.28
N CYS A 545 28.48 4.26 15.37
CA CYS A 545 29.60 4.62 14.48
C CYS A 545 29.62 3.79 13.18
N CYS A 546 28.92 2.65 13.15
CA CYS A 546 28.87 1.77 11.99
C CYS A 546 27.82 2.26 10.98
N SER A 547 28.26 2.87 9.87
CA SER A 547 27.40 3.22 8.73
C SER A 547 27.08 2.02 7.82
N ARG A 548 27.84 0.93 7.98
CA ARG A 548 27.72 -0.31 7.22
C ARG A 548 26.83 -1.34 7.93
N GLU A 549 26.54 -2.42 7.22
CA GLU A 549 25.77 -3.54 7.75
C GLU A 549 26.57 -4.38 8.74
N ILE A 550 25.87 -4.93 9.72
CA ILE A 550 26.41 -5.82 10.74
C ILE A 550 25.81 -7.21 10.52
N PRO A 551 26.60 -8.19 10.01
CA PRO A 551 26.23 -9.60 10.02
C PRO A 551 26.00 -10.12 11.44
N VAL A 552 24.97 -10.96 11.63
CA VAL A 552 24.72 -11.62 12.92
C VAL A 552 25.94 -12.42 13.39
N GLU A 553 26.62 -13.08 12.45
CA GLU A 553 27.85 -13.85 12.70
C GLU A 553 29.06 -13.02 13.14
N ASN A 554 29.00 -11.68 13.03
CA ASN A 554 30.08 -10.80 13.45
C ASN A 554 29.99 -10.39 14.93
N ILE A 555 28.88 -10.68 15.64
CA ILE A 555 28.77 -10.34 17.07
C ILE A 555 29.96 -10.86 17.89
N PRO A 556 30.41 -12.13 17.75
CA PRO A 556 31.55 -12.63 18.54
C PRO A 556 32.85 -11.88 18.27
N LYS A 557 33.02 -11.37 17.04
CA LYS A 557 34.19 -10.55 16.68
C LYS A 557 34.07 -9.14 17.25
N ILE A 558 32.87 -8.54 17.25
CA ILE A 558 32.64 -7.21 17.80
C ILE A 558 32.80 -7.22 19.33
N LEU A 559 32.39 -8.31 19.98
CA LEU A 559 32.43 -8.46 21.43
C LEU A 559 33.62 -9.28 21.94
N SER A 560 34.65 -9.50 21.11
CA SER A 560 35.79 -10.38 21.45
C SER A 560 36.51 -9.96 22.72
N ASP A 561 36.55 -8.66 22.97
CA ASP A 561 37.36 -8.06 24.04
C ASP A 561 36.68 -8.14 25.41
N TYR A 562 35.41 -8.55 25.45
CA TYR A 562 34.59 -8.57 26.66
C TYR A 562 34.42 -9.98 27.27
N GLN A 563 35.25 -10.96 26.88
CA GLN A 563 35.17 -12.36 27.32
C GLN A 563 33.79 -13.04 27.12
N ILE A 564 32.95 -12.48 26.26
CA ILE A 564 31.61 -12.99 25.96
C ILE A 564 31.65 -13.90 24.73
N ASN A 565 31.46 -15.19 24.95
CA ASN A 565 31.57 -16.20 23.90
C ASN A 565 30.21 -16.61 23.31
N ILE A 566 29.73 -15.88 22.31
CA ILE A 566 28.42 -16.12 21.67
C ILE A 566 28.58 -16.88 20.35
N LYS A 567 29.05 -18.13 20.40
CA LYS A 567 29.23 -18.95 19.16
C LYS A 567 27.91 -19.39 18.51
N ASN A 568 26.82 -19.45 19.28
CA ASN A 568 25.56 -19.99 18.80
C ASN A 568 24.74 -18.91 18.06
N HIS A 569 24.37 -19.19 16.81
CA HIS A 569 23.53 -18.31 15.98
C HIS A 569 22.18 -17.97 16.64
N SER A 570 21.55 -18.90 17.37
CA SER A 570 20.29 -18.63 18.08
C SER A 570 20.46 -17.58 19.17
N LYS A 571 21.58 -17.63 19.91
CA LYS A 571 21.93 -16.62 20.92
C LYS A 571 22.26 -15.27 20.29
N GLN A 572 23.01 -15.27 19.18
CA GLN A 572 23.31 -14.04 18.42
C GLN A 572 22.03 -13.37 17.90
N THR A 573 21.06 -14.17 17.43
CA THR A 573 19.76 -13.67 16.95
C THR A 573 18.91 -13.14 18.12
N ALA A 574 18.86 -13.86 19.23
CA ALA A 574 18.15 -13.44 20.42
C ALA A 574 18.72 -12.14 21.02
N PHE A 575 20.04 -11.95 20.95
CA PHE A 575 20.71 -10.70 21.38
C PHE A 575 20.17 -9.50 20.62
N PHE A 576 20.14 -9.56 19.28
CA PHE A 576 19.55 -8.51 18.46
C PHE A 576 18.06 -8.32 18.72
N ARG A 577 17.32 -9.42 18.91
CA ARG A 577 15.87 -9.37 19.18
C ARG A 577 15.58 -8.59 20.46
N LEU A 578 16.28 -8.87 21.56
CA LEU A 578 16.08 -8.17 22.84
C LEU A 578 16.36 -6.67 22.71
N LEU A 579 17.48 -6.29 22.08
CA LEU A 579 17.81 -4.87 21.88
C LEU A 579 16.79 -4.14 21.01
N ILE A 580 16.13 -4.83 20.08
CA ILE A 580 15.04 -4.27 19.26
C ILE A 580 13.74 -4.18 20.06
N GLU A 581 13.39 -5.21 20.82
CA GLU A 581 12.19 -5.25 21.67
C GLU A 581 12.20 -4.14 22.71
N TRP A 582 13.37 -3.87 23.31
CA TRP A 582 13.56 -2.75 24.24
C TRP A 582 13.65 -1.39 23.54
N CYS A 583 13.60 -1.35 22.21
CA CYS A 583 13.78 -0.16 21.40
C CYS A 583 15.14 0.53 21.62
N TRP A 584 16.20 -0.24 21.92
CA TRP A 584 17.57 0.26 22.10
C TRP A 584 18.30 0.37 20.76
N ILE A 585 17.94 -0.47 19.80
CA ILE A 585 18.32 -0.36 18.39
C ILE A 585 17.10 -0.58 17.48
N TYR A 586 17.19 -0.15 16.22
CA TYR A 586 16.19 -0.44 15.19
C TYR A 586 16.87 -0.80 13.86
N VAL A 587 16.16 -1.48 12.96
CA VAL A 587 16.70 -1.82 11.63
C VAL A 587 16.53 -0.63 10.70
N ARG A 588 17.63 -0.05 10.20
CA ARG A 588 17.64 1.08 9.25
C ARG A 588 17.26 0.65 7.84
N THR A 589 17.84 -0.45 7.36
CA THR A 589 17.60 -1.02 6.02
C THR A 589 17.79 -2.54 6.05
N GLU A 590 16.93 -3.28 5.35
CA GLU A 590 17.09 -4.71 5.12
C GLU A 590 17.88 -4.94 3.82
N TYR A 591 19.08 -5.51 3.90
CA TYR A 591 19.90 -5.83 2.71
C TYR A 591 20.16 -7.34 2.59
N CYS A 592 20.43 -7.79 1.35
CA CYS A 592 20.76 -9.17 1.01
C CYS A 592 21.93 -9.24 0.01
N HIS A 593 23.07 -9.82 0.41
CA HIS A 593 24.25 -10.00 -0.45
C HIS A 593 24.09 -11.23 -1.39
N PRO A 594 23.99 -11.07 -2.73
CA PRO A 594 23.54 -12.15 -3.62
C PRO A 594 24.54 -13.29 -3.85
N LEU A 595 25.85 -13.04 -3.68
CA LEU A 595 26.90 -14.04 -3.96
C LEU A 595 27.19 -14.99 -2.78
N LYS A 596 26.79 -14.63 -1.55
CA LYS A 596 27.03 -15.45 -0.34
C LYS A 596 25.82 -16.28 0.10
N HIS A 597 24.59 -15.92 -0.32
CA HIS A 597 23.36 -16.44 0.27
C HIS A 597 22.41 -17.15 -0.72
N GLY A 598 22.96 -17.82 -1.75
CA GLY A 598 22.18 -18.79 -2.52
C GLY A 598 21.42 -19.75 -1.59
N LYS A 599 20.10 -19.91 -1.82
CA LYS A 599 19.14 -20.77 -1.08
C LYS A 599 19.09 -20.68 0.47
N MET A 600 19.95 -19.92 1.15
CA MET A 600 20.02 -19.81 2.62
C MET A 600 19.48 -18.47 3.16
N ALA A 601 18.49 -17.88 2.50
CA ALA A 601 18.04 -16.49 2.70
C ALA A 601 17.43 -16.16 4.09
N GLY A 602 17.38 -17.09 5.06
CA GLY A 602 16.91 -16.85 6.42
C GLY A 602 17.99 -16.66 7.48
N ALA A 603 19.13 -17.35 7.36
CA ALA A 603 19.97 -17.66 8.53
C ALA A 603 21.26 -16.82 8.69
N LYS A 604 21.57 -15.86 7.81
CA LYS A 604 22.83 -15.11 7.84
C LYS A 604 22.72 -13.67 7.33
N ARG A 605 21.60 -12.98 7.61
CA ARG A 605 21.35 -11.62 7.09
C ARG A 605 22.23 -10.61 7.82
N ALA A 606 23.02 -9.83 7.08
CA ALA A 606 23.59 -8.59 7.58
C ALA A 606 22.52 -7.49 7.51
N ARG A 607 22.41 -6.67 8.55
CA ARG A 607 21.46 -5.57 8.60
C ARG A 607 22.18 -4.29 9.02
N ALA A 608 21.74 -3.15 8.50
CA ALA A 608 22.15 -1.87 9.04
C ALA A 608 21.24 -1.55 10.25
N TYR A 609 21.83 -1.30 11.40
CA TYR A 609 21.10 -0.97 12.64
C TYR A 609 21.30 0.50 12.98
N GLY A 610 20.28 1.15 13.53
CA GLY A 610 20.35 2.50 14.11
C GLY A 610 20.09 2.46 15.61
N ILE A 611 20.45 3.54 16.31
CA ILE A 611 20.27 3.66 17.76
C ILE A 611 18.85 4.11 18.07
N GLY A 612 18.18 3.39 18.97
CA GLY A 612 16.82 3.71 19.40
C GLY A 612 16.74 4.92 20.33
N LYS A 613 15.56 5.53 20.39
CA LYS A 613 15.29 6.81 21.07
C LYS A 613 15.92 6.95 22.47
N PRO A 614 15.93 5.93 23.36
CA PRO A 614 16.49 6.08 24.71
C PRO A 614 17.99 6.43 24.74
N PHE A 615 18.73 6.16 23.68
CA PHE A 615 20.19 6.30 23.62
C PHE A 615 20.68 7.33 22.60
N VAL A 616 19.79 7.85 21.75
CA VAL A 616 20.15 8.84 20.72
C VAL A 616 20.78 10.07 21.36
N ASP A 617 20.14 10.63 22.39
CA ASP A 617 20.62 11.87 23.02
C ASP A 617 21.89 11.63 23.85
N ARG A 618 22.00 10.48 24.52
CA ARG A 618 23.18 10.08 25.32
C ARG A 618 24.42 9.79 24.47
N LEU A 619 24.24 9.27 23.26
CA LEU A 619 25.34 8.96 22.33
C LEU A 619 25.64 10.09 21.34
N ASN A 620 24.82 11.15 21.31
CA ASN A 620 25.04 12.35 20.50
C ASN A 620 25.51 13.56 21.32
N ALA A 621 25.55 13.46 22.65
CA ALA A 621 26.17 14.48 23.48
C ALA A 621 27.66 14.58 23.11
N GLU A 622 28.12 15.75 22.65
CA GLU A 622 29.56 15.98 22.49
C GLU A 622 30.25 15.83 23.86
N PRO A 623 31.51 15.36 23.92
CA PRO A 623 32.27 15.36 25.15
C PRO A 623 32.42 16.82 25.60
N VAL A 624 31.62 17.21 26.58
CA VAL A 624 31.68 18.55 27.17
C VAL A 624 33.00 18.64 27.94
N GLU A 625 33.99 19.33 27.35
CA GLU A 625 34.99 20.01 28.17
C GLU A 625 34.24 20.96 29.10
N GLN A 626 34.43 20.75 30.40
CA GLN A 626 33.77 21.51 31.45
C GLN A 626 34.07 23.00 31.29
N SER A 627 33.06 23.74 30.83
CA SER A 627 33.01 25.19 30.97
C SER A 627 31.56 25.60 31.22
N ILE A 628 31.27 25.83 32.49
CA ILE A 628 30.06 26.45 33.00
C ILE A 628 29.81 27.77 32.25
N LYS A 629 28.62 27.93 31.66
CA LYS A 629 27.85 29.18 31.73
C LYS A 629 26.40 28.97 31.31
N ASN A 630 25.52 29.20 32.28
CA ASN A 630 24.10 29.37 32.10
C ASN A 630 23.81 30.46 31.07
N THR A 631 22.89 30.19 30.14
CA THR A 631 21.87 31.17 29.76
C THR A 631 20.66 30.48 29.16
N ASN A 632 19.49 30.88 29.67
CA ASN A 632 18.16 30.42 29.30
C ASN A 632 17.82 30.78 27.85
N GLN A 633 17.19 29.86 27.12
CA GLN A 633 16.01 30.18 26.30
C GLN A 633 15.21 28.92 25.98
N THR A 634 14.01 28.90 26.55
CA THR A 634 13.01 27.86 26.48
C THR A 634 12.25 27.98 25.17
N THR A 635 12.32 26.95 24.32
CA THR A 635 11.27 26.68 23.32
C THR A 635 10.73 25.29 23.58
N GLN A 636 9.64 25.28 24.35
CA GLN A 636 8.90 24.14 24.81
C GLN A 636 8.16 23.49 23.63
N TYR A 637 8.67 22.37 23.13
CA TYR A 637 7.92 21.48 22.25
C TYR A 637 6.97 20.64 23.10
N ASN A 638 5.68 21.01 23.09
CA ASN A 638 4.60 20.13 23.53
C ASN A 638 4.48 18.97 22.53
N MET A 639 5.08 17.83 22.88
CA MET A 639 4.68 16.54 22.35
C MET A 639 3.93 15.79 23.43
N ASP A 640 2.61 15.99 23.47
CA ASP A 640 1.70 15.17 24.25
C ASP A 640 1.69 13.73 23.70
N LEU A 641 2.45 12.89 24.39
CA LEU A 641 2.10 11.58 24.94
C LEU A 641 0.70 11.04 24.59
N TYR A 642 0.68 9.80 24.10
CA TYR A 642 -0.13 8.75 24.73
C TYR A 642 0.67 7.44 24.76
N MET A 643 1.27 7.16 25.93
CA MET A 643 1.49 5.80 26.41
C MET A 643 0.23 5.31 27.13
N SER A 644 0.06 3.98 27.10
CA SER A 644 -1.02 3.18 27.69
C SER A 644 -1.21 3.40 29.20
N PRO A 645 -2.33 2.92 29.77
CA PRO A 645 -2.12 1.94 30.83
C PRO A 645 -3.00 0.70 30.70
N THR A 646 -2.39 -0.42 31.05
CA THR A 646 -2.99 -1.67 31.51
C THR A 646 -4.08 -1.42 32.56
N PHE A 647 -5.22 -2.10 32.44
CA PHE A 647 -6.12 -2.35 33.57
C PHE A 647 -6.74 -3.75 33.45
N TRP A 648 -6.61 -4.53 34.53
CA TRP A 648 -7.22 -5.83 34.75
C TRP A 648 -8.70 -5.67 35.15
N GLY A 649 -9.56 -6.57 34.66
CA GLY A 649 -10.79 -7.00 35.35
C GLY A 649 -12.12 -6.28 35.04
N ARG A 650 -13.13 -7.11 34.69
CA ARG A 650 -14.60 -6.92 34.63
C ARG A 650 -15.23 -6.50 33.28
N PRO A 651 -16.52 -6.84 33.06
CA PRO A 651 -17.01 -8.17 32.73
C PRO A 651 -17.63 -8.19 31.32
N GLU A 652 -18.07 -9.36 30.90
CA GLU A 652 -18.75 -9.67 29.64
C GLU A 652 -19.75 -8.59 29.18
N ILE A 653 -19.42 -7.88 28.10
CA ILE A 653 -20.44 -7.20 27.29
C ILE A 653 -20.95 -8.21 26.26
N THR A 654 -21.80 -9.12 26.72
CA THR A 654 -22.69 -9.93 25.90
C THR A 654 -23.99 -9.15 25.69
N GLY A 655 -24.06 -8.39 24.60
CA GLY A 655 -25.28 -7.64 24.28
C GLY A 655 -25.09 -6.71 23.08
N ILE A 656 -25.26 -7.25 21.88
CA ILE A 656 -25.42 -6.44 20.67
C ILE A 656 -26.91 -6.05 20.60
N PHE A 657 -27.24 -4.80 20.92
CA PHE A 657 -28.57 -4.22 20.70
C PHE A 657 -28.94 -4.22 19.20
N SER A 658 -30.19 -4.53 18.89
CA SER A 658 -30.74 -4.79 17.55
C SER A 658 -30.86 -3.53 16.68
N PHE A 659 -31.20 -3.76 15.42
CA PHE A 659 -30.92 -2.93 14.24
C PHE A 659 -32.19 -2.26 13.67
N GLU A 660 -33.35 -2.46 14.28
CA GLU A 660 -34.64 -2.06 13.71
C GLU A 660 -34.74 -0.53 13.48
N ASP A 661 -34.24 0.30 14.40
CA ASP A 661 -34.55 1.75 14.41
C ASP A 661 -33.97 2.59 13.25
N GLN A 662 -32.90 2.15 12.56
CA GLN A 662 -32.25 2.96 11.51
C GLN A 662 -32.66 2.60 10.09
N LEU A 663 -33.18 1.40 9.87
CA LEU A 663 -33.75 1.04 8.57
C LEU A 663 -35.24 1.35 8.53
N GLU A 664 -35.97 1.22 9.64
CA GLU A 664 -37.39 1.55 9.66
C GLU A 664 -37.66 3.02 9.30
N GLU A 665 -36.87 4.02 9.73
CA GLU A 665 -37.10 5.41 9.28
C GLU A 665 -36.91 5.63 7.77
N ASP A 666 -35.97 4.94 7.12
CA ASP A 666 -35.71 5.10 5.68
C ASP A 666 -36.58 4.15 4.80
N PHE A 667 -37.19 3.11 5.38
CA PHE A 667 -38.05 2.14 4.69
C PHE A 667 -39.55 2.23 5.04
N ALA A 668 -39.94 2.62 6.27
CA ALA A 668 -41.33 2.71 6.72
C ALA A 668 -42.10 3.86 6.06
N ASP A 669 -41.41 4.93 5.65
CA ASP A 669 -41.98 6.02 4.86
C ASP A 669 -42.46 5.57 3.47
N TYR A 670 -42.09 4.35 3.03
CA TYR A 670 -42.40 3.83 1.70
C TYR A 670 -43.59 2.86 1.68
N ASP A 671 -43.79 2.04 2.71
CA ASP A 671 -44.89 1.05 2.72
C ASP A 671 -46.28 1.70 2.85
N GLN A 672 -46.38 2.87 3.48
CA GLN A 672 -47.66 3.57 3.64
C GLN A 672 -48.22 4.14 2.33
N THR A 673 -47.40 4.36 1.30
CA THR A 673 -47.88 4.92 0.02
C THR A 673 -48.42 3.89 -0.98
N ASN A 674 -48.17 2.60 -0.77
CA ASN A 674 -48.72 1.54 -1.63
C ASN A 674 -49.96 0.85 -1.05
N ILE A 675 -50.20 0.94 0.26
CA ILE A 675 -51.38 0.34 0.89
C ILE A 675 -52.64 1.17 0.60
N HIS A 676 -52.54 2.50 0.48
CA HIS A 676 -53.69 3.36 0.16
C HIS A 676 -54.10 3.42 -1.33
N ARG A 677 -53.44 2.66 -2.21
CA ARG A 677 -53.82 2.59 -3.64
C ARG A 677 -54.46 1.27 -4.07
N LYS A 678 -54.67 0.33 -3.14
CA LYS A 678 -55.33 -0.97 -3.41
C LYS A 678 -56.60 -1.22 -2.60
N SER A 679 -57.10 -0.23 -1.85
CA SER A 679 -58.39 -0.28 -1.15
C SER A 679 -59.44 0.63 -1.78
N GLY A 680 -59.34 0.85 -3.09
CA GLY A 680 -60.25 1.69 -3.87
C GLY A 680 -60.40 1.15 -5.28
N GLU A 681 -60.78 -0.12 -5.37
CA GLU A 681 -61.46 -0.78 -6.50
C GLU A 681 -62.17 -2.02 -5.98
#